data_AF-A0A3P3Z257-F1
#
_entry.id   AF-A0A3P3Z257-F1
#
_cell.length_a   1.000
_cell.length_b   1.000
_cell.length_c   1.000
_cell.angle_alpha   90.00
_cell.angle_beta   90.00
_cell.angle_gamma   90.00
#
_symmetry.space_group_name_H-M   'P 1'
#
loop_
_entity.id
_entity.type
_entity.pdbx_description
1 polymer ?
#
loop_
_entity_poly.entity_id
_entity_poly.type
_entity_poly.pdbx_seq_one_letter_code
_entity_poly.pdbx_strand_id
1 'polypeptide(L)'
;MPAEVVLMMDLMGVLTTSPFPAARRLAENMMRCVFERANSHIIVKRIQERPVPFLAKKYSNFFFTVMNFTERTRGLKSAFERLELGELNRLEFITAFREEIRFMLLALSKHNPEELDAMNIAFPRKVDALKKRFPLLCDPVVQVHIHELLDVEAFLCTIEKVSPRKNVLNLLHYLRTKSQQEIRLFAIGNTWEYEGQYRRMVKAMRYSVTDSISSAYPVICPVKYGANPDSYQNSFQVTGLFDGYVQSYISHKRKPYPDIFMQALEEVRMGRVPTGEALRYDIQPNIFYFDDVEAHCEVARELPGSPFTEVLRIENGACDVYRSIVRSLKTVAEKDPFWAEVLAGVEKDIAPLFRPSTTPDGKSTSWVTEELHNYNDNLLFIGPPPNELCSSVNTCEKDRYRMDEEDQERILFYCAQHLPHLFPLKIPARPEADMKLRTQPGLATSAGPILFEYVEGSRFFESYRLTLRTGSYMLRIQPRGPSPYGSVDIRREYETMAHLHEMSPELQIPTPLLYCDSYAVCGRRFFLRRYRDGENIINVSQLIQPRIRRPYSLQRVSINVELRPKLFYKQAIAVLSALHNSPPPPFMRQVEEEMRRTKRHKHPLLGMVQESIEMYKRVLSKSETSGRFDVQLRSAMIEELSRAILACFDQTQLSHQMIPMPDRLVTLHGNFNLSSVLFTHRSLEGRAKYPPHLIGIVQFKFTRLGDPLVDVASAAMFCFLKQPDGIYDTPHEIKILFPSPSDLLEMYCSARGYMLHLDRRCRYDIFKVYLASLCLQRATMLITDIVSGTISPHGKRYSDSRSIAQADQLAKRGLDILRSRIAAKL
;
A
#
# COMPACT_ATOMS: atom_id res chain seq x y z
N MET A 1 32.77 32.51 35.16
CA MET A 1 31.54 31.97 34.56
C MET A 1 31.56 32.29 33.08
N PRO A 2 31.06 31.41 32.20
CA PRO A 2 31.12 31.64 30.77
C PRO A 2 30.32 32.88 30.36
N ALA A 3 30.72 33.52 29.26
CA ALA A 3 29.98 34.68 28.74
C ALA A 3 28.56 34.26 28.30
N GLU A 4 27.54 35.02 28.70
CA GLU A 4 26.13 34.74 28.37
C GLU A 4 25.87 34.88 26.86
N VAL A 5 25.20 33.88 26.27
CA VAL A 5 24.88 33.84 24.83
C VAL A 5 23.36 33.85 24.65
N VAL A 6 22.87 34.82 23.88
CA VAL A 6 21.44 34.99 23.57
C VAL A 6 21.22 34.74 22.09
N LEU A 7 20.38 33.76 21.77
CA LEU A 7 19.94 33.49 20.39
C LEU A 7 18.51 34.01 20.20
N MET A 8 18.36 35.05 19.39
CA MET A 8 17.08 35.68 19.08
C MET A 8 16.63 35.27 17.67
N MET A 9 15.50 34.57 17.57
CA MET A 9 15.08 33.93 16.32
C MET A 9 13.71 34.39 15.84
N ASP A 10 13.55 34.54 14.53
CA ASP A 10 12.22 34.68 13.94
C ASP A 10 11.41 33.37 14.03
N LEU A 11 10.17 33.46 14.53
CA LEU A 11 9.31 32.30 14.74
C LEU A 11 8.96 31.61 13.40
N MET A 12 8.61 32.35 12.35
CA MET A 12 8.20 31.77 11.08
C MET A 12 9.39 31.34 10.21
N GLY A 13 10.37 32.21 10.02
CA GLY A 13 11.52 32.01 9.14
C GLY A 13 12.51 30.97 9.66
N VAL A 14 12.81 31.00 10.95
CA VAL A 14 13.90 30.21 11.55
C VAL A 14 13.37 28.94 12.23
N LEU A 15 12.27 29.04 12.98
CA LEU A 15 11.74 27.90 13.74
C LEU A 15 10.71 27.07 12.97
N THR A 16 10.08 27.60 11.91
CA THR A 16 9.14 26.84 11.08
C THR A 16 9.64 26.43 9.69
N THR A 17 10.93 26.67 9.37
CA THR A 17 11.65 26.26 8.13
C THR A 17 10.73 25.62 7.09
N SER A 18 10.09 26.49 6.30
CA SER A 18 8.91 26.14 5.52
C SER A 18 9.08 24.85 4.69
N PRO A 19 8.14 23.90 4.72
CA PRO A 19 8.15 22.73 3.83
C PRO A 19 7.83 23.10 2.37
N PHE A 20 7.47 24.35 2.08
CA PHE A 20 7.01 24.79 0.76
C PHE A 20 8.08 24.64 -0.35
N PRO A 21 9.37 24.96 -0.15
CA PRO A 21 10.40 24.72 -1.15
C PRO A 21 10.62 23.22 -1.43
N ALA A 22 10.49 22.36 -0.41
CA ALA A 22 10.59 20.91 -0.57
C ALA A 22 9.40 20.33 -1.34
N ALA A 23 8.18 20.74 -0.97
CA ALA A 23 6.95 20.36 -1.67
C ALA A 23 6.94 20.87 -3.12
N ARG A 24 7.50 22.06 -3.39
CA ARG A 24 7.69 22.58 -4.76
C ARG A 24 8.63 21.72 -5.59
N ARG A 25 9.76 21.29 -5.02
CA ARG A 25 10.71 20.40 -5.69
C ARG A 25 10.13 19.01 -5.93
N LEU A 26 9.37 18.48 -4.98
CA LEU A 26 8.62 17.23 -5.16
C LEU A 26 7.64 17.35 -6.33
N ALA A 27 6.83 18.41 -6.35
CA ALA A 27 5.89 18.68 -7.44
C ALA A 27 6.60 18.91 -8.78
N GLU A 28 7.72 19.63 -8.81
CA GLU A 28 8.54 19.79 -10.01
C GLU A 28 8.99 18.44 -10.58
N ASN A 29 9.53 17.55 -9.73
CA ASN A 29 9.95 16.21 -10.15
C ASN A 29 8.76 15.36 -10.65
N MET A 30 7.62 15.40 -9.97
CA MET A 30 6.42 14.68 -10.41
C MET A 30 5.89 15.23 -11.74
N MET A 31 5.81 16.55 -11.89
CA MET A 31 5.35 17.20 -13.11
C MET A 31 6.31 16.97 -14.27
N ARG A 32 7.61 16.88 -14.01
CA ARG A 32 8.60 16.47 -15.02
C ARG A 32 8.26 15.09 -15.56
N CYS A 33 8.00 14.11 -14.69
CA CYS A 33 7.61 12.77 -15.14
C CYS A 33 6.26 12.75 -15.88
N VAL A 34 5.29 13.57 -15.48
CA VAL A 34 4.01 13.73 -16.18
C VAL A 34 4.25 14.22 -17.61
N PHE A 35 5.05 15.27 -17.77
CA PHE A 35 5.34 15.85 -19.07
C PHE A 35 6.26 14.99 -19.93
N GLU A 36 7.20 14.25 -19.35
CA GLU A 36 8.01 13.27 -20.08
C GLU A 36 7.12 12.16 -20.69
N ARG A 37 6.08 11.69 -19.97
CA ARG A 37 5.12 10.72 -20.51
C ARG A 37 4.17 11.29 -21.55
N ALA A 38 3.71 12.51 -21.33
CA ALA A 38 2.84 13.22 -22.27
C ALA A 38 3.61 13.81 -23.46
N ASN A 39 4.94 13.68 -23.52
CA ASN A 39 5.78 14.47 -24.42
C ASN A 39 5.43 14.27 -25.90
N SER A 40 5.24 13.02 -26.34
CA SER A 40 4.83 12.71 -27.71
C SER A 40 3.51 13.40 -28.08
N HIS A 41 2.53 13.39 -27.17
CA HIS A 41 1.22 14.02 -27.35
C HIS A 41 1.29 15.56 -27.32
N ILE A 42 2.09 16.13 -26.40
CA ILE A 42 2.29 17.58 -26.26
C ILE A 42 2.94 18.16 -27.53
N ILE A 43 3.94 17.47 -28.08
CA ILE A 43 4.63 17.84 -29.32
C ILE A 43 3.66 17.79 -30.50
N VAL A 44 2.90 16.69 -30.65
CA VAL A 44 1.96 16.50 -31.77
C VAL A 44 0.86 17.57 -31.78
N LYS A 45 0.31 17.94 -30.61
CA LYS A 45 -0.72 18.98 -30.51
C LYS A 45 -0.17 20.42 -30.50
N ARG A 46 1.15 20.65 -30.59
CA ARG A 46 1.82 21.97 -30.49
C ARG A 46 1.35 22.81 -29.29
N ILE A 47 1.05 22.18 -28.15
CA ILE A 47 0.46 22.90 -27.00
C ILE A 47 1.50 23.83 -26.33
N GLN A 48 2.79 23.47 -26.39
CA GLN A 48 3.91 24.31 -25.93
C GLN A 48 5.25 23.78 -26.47
N GLU A 49 6.07 24.65 -27.11
CA GLU A 49 7.39 24.29 -27.68
C GLU A 49 8.54 24.31 -26.66
N ARG A 50 8.25 24.39 -25.35
CA ARG A 50 9.29 24.53 -24.32
C ARG A 50 9.76 23.16 -23.80
N PRO A 51 11.04 23.04 -23.42
CA PRO A 51 11.59 21.77 -22.93
C PRO A 51 10.95 21.35 -21.60
N VAL A 52 10.82 20.03 -21.39
CA VAL A 52 10.13 19.44 -20.22
C VAL A 52 10.62 19.97 -18.86
N PRO A 53 11.94 20.14 -18.60
CA PRO A 53 12.40 20.72 -17.33
C PRO A 53 11.86 22.13 -17.07
N PHE A 54 11.72 22.95 -18.12
CA PHE A 54 11.15 24.29 -17.99
C PHE A 54 9.65 24.22 -17.64
N LEU A 55 8.92 23.31 -18.27
CA LEU A 55 7.51 23.06 -17.96
C LEU A 55 7.36 22.58 -16.51
N ALA A 56 8.13 21.58 -16.10
CA ALA A 56 8.12 21.07 -14.73
C ALA A 56 8.27 22.19 -13.68
N LYS A 57 9.26 23.07 -13.87
CA LYS A 57 9.52 24.20 -12.97
C LYS A 57 8.34 25.18 -12.92
N LYS A 58 7.69 25.47 -14.05
CA LYS A 58 6.50 26.35 -14.10
C LYS A 58 5.32 25.79 -13.31
N TYR A 59 5.17 24.46 -13.25
CA TYR A 59 4.07 23.78 -12.56
C TYR A 59 4.47 23.23 -11.17
N SER A 60 5.65 23.58 -10.66
CA SER A 60 6.15 23.19 -9.33
C SER A 60 5.25 23.60 -8.16
N ASN A 61 4.31 24.52 -8.36
CA ASN A 61 3.32 24.90 -7.33
C ASN A 61 2.02 24.08 -7.40
N PHE A 62 2.01 22.93 -8.07
CA PHE A 62 0.78 22.19 -8.35
C PHE A 62 -0.07 21.90 -7.10
N PHE A 63 0.50 21.30 -6.05
CA PHE A 63 -0.26 20.98 -4.83
C PHE A 63 -0.88 22.22 -4.15
N PHE A 64 -0.13 23.33 -4.10
CA PHE A 64 -0.65 24.60 -3.58
C PHE A 64 -1.67 25.25 -4.51
N THR A 65 -1.61 24.95 -5.80
CA THR A 65 -2.61 25.40 -6.78
C THR A 65 -3.93 24.69 -6.54
N VAL A 66 -3.91 23.38 -6.22
CA VAL A 66 -5.09 22.60 -5.82
C VAL A 66 -5.71 23.17 -4.54
N MET A 67 -4.89 23.39 -3.50
CA MET A 67 -5.38 23.99 -2.25
C MET A 67 -6.02 25.37 -2.48
N ASN A 68 -5.31 26.26 -3.19
CA ASN A 68 -5.84 27.58 -3.52
C ASN A 68 -7.10 27.53 -4.39
N PHE A 69 -7.22 26.52 -5.26
CA PHE A 69 -8.43 26.31 -6.04
C PHE A 69 -9.61 25.96 -5.12
N THR A 70 -9.45 24.97 -4.24
CA THR A 70 -10.50 24.57 -3.29
C THR A 70 -10.91 25.73 -2.39
N GLU A 71 -9.96 26.46 -1.82
CA GLU A 71 -10.22 27.54 -0.87
C GLU A 71 -10.76 28.80 -1.55
N ARG A 72 -10.06 29.29 -2.59
CA ARG A 72 -10.31 30.63 -3.14
C ARG A 72 -11.19 30.64 -4.38
N THR A 73 -11.34 29.50 -5.05
CA THR A 73 -12.14 29.38 -6.28
C THR A 73 -13.45 28.67 -5.98
N ARG A 74 -13.40 27.53 -5.30
CA ARG A 74 -14.60 26.79 -4.89
C ARG A 74 -15.25 27.37 -3.62
N GLY A 75 -14.47 27.96 -2.72
CA GLY A 75 -14.98 28.58 -1.49
C GLY A 75 -15.18 27.59 -0.34
N LEU A 76 -14.49 26.44 -0.38
CA LEU A 76 -14.57 25.41 0.66
C LEU A 76 -13.22 25.24 1.36
N LYS A 77 -13.24 24.72 2.59
CA LYS A 77 -11.99 24.34 3.27
C LYS A 77 -11.28 23.23 2.50
N SER A 78 -9.98 23.40 2.25
CA SER A 78 -9.17 22.35 1.62
C SER A 78 -8.99 21.15 2.56
N ALA A 79 -8.66 19.99 2.00
CA ALA A 79 -8.35 18.78 2.76
C ALA A 79 -7.15 19.02 3.69
N PHE A 80 -6.24 19.91 3.29
CA PHE A 80 -5.13 20.37 4.12
C PHE A 80 -5.62 21.17 5.32
N GLU A 81 -6.45 22.19 5.11
CA GLU A 81 -7.06 22.95 6.21
C GLU A 81 -7.88 22.05 7.15
N ARG A 82 -8.64 21.09 6.60
CA ARG A 82 -9.45 20.15 7.37
C ARG A 82 -8.58 19.15 8.17
N LEU A 83 -7.45 18.71 7.61
CA LEU A 83 -6.46 17.92 8.33
C LEU A 83 -5.84 18.73 9.48
N GLU A 84 -5.48 19.99 9.25
CA GLU A 84 -4.93 20.88 10.29
C GLU A 84 -5.94 21.14 11.42
N LEU A 85 -7.23 21.19 11.10
CA LEU A 85 -8.32 21.36 12.07
C LEU A 85 -8.69 20.06 12.80
N GLY A 86 -8.05 18.93 12.46
CA GLY A 86 -8.36 17.61 13.02
C GLY A 86 -9.70 17.03 12.55
N GLU A 87 -10.32 17.61 11.52
CA GLU A 87 -11.55 17.11 10.91
C GLU A 87 -11.31 15.87 10.03
N LEU A 88 -10.06 15.67 9.58
CA LEU A 88 -9.61 14.52 8.81
C LEU A 88 -8.43 13.84 9.51
N ASN A 89 -8.37 12.51 9.44
CA ASN A 89 -7.14 11.77 9.76
C ASN A 89 -6.24 11.59 8.51
N ARG A 90 -5.00 11.12 8.72
CA ARG A 90 -3.99 10.94 7.66
C ARG A 90 -4.49 10.15 6.43
N LEU A 91 -5.22 9.05 6.66
CA LEU A 91 -5.75 8.19 5.59
C LEU A 91 -6.91 8.87 4.84
N GLU A 92 -7.74 9.63 5.56
CA GLU A 92 -8.82 10.42 4.99
C GLU A 92 -8.29 11.63 4.21
N PHE A 93 -7.15 12.21 4.59
CA PHE A 93 -6.49 13.27 3.83
C PHE A 93 -6.12 12.81 2.43
N ILE A 94 -5.48 11.63 2.29
CA ILE A 94 -5.01 11.13 0.98
C ILE A 94 -6.18 11.03 -0.01
N THR A 95 -7.29 10.45 0.46
CA THR A 95 -8.50 10.29 -0.35
C THR A 95 -9.16 11.65 -0.64
N ALA A 96 -9.35 12.49 0.37
CA ALA A 96 -9.96 13.82 0.20
C ALA A 96 -9.16 14.72 -0.75
N PHE A 97 -7.84 14.74 -0.63
CA PHE A 97 -6.97 15.58 -1.45
C PHE A 97 -6.88 15.06 -2.90
N ARG A 98 -6.95 13.73 -3.13
CA ARG A 98 -7.11 13.17 -4.48
C ARG A 98 -8.42 13.59 -5.14
N GLU A 99 -9.51 13.65 -4.38
CA GLU A 99 -10.79 14.18 -4.89
C GLU A 99 -10.71 15.67 -5.21
N GLU A 100 -9.96 16.47 -4.44
CA GLU A 100 -9.72 17.88 -4.78
C GLU A 100 -8.94 18.06 -6.07
N ILE A 101 -7.90 17.23 -6.30
CA ILE A 101 -7.18 17.18 -7.57
C ILE A 101 -8.16 16.87 -8.70
N ARG A 102 -8.94 15.80 -8.57
CA ARG A 102 -9.93 15.38 -9.59
C ARG A 102 -10.95 16.47 -9.86
N PHE A 103 -11.47 17.11 -8.82
CA PHE A 103 -12.45 18.18 -8.95
C PHE A 103 -11.86 19.39 -9.69
N MET A 104 -10.64 19.83 -9.33
CA MET A 104 -9.98 20.94 -10.01
C MET A 104 -9.76 20.63 -11.50
N LEU A 105 -9.25 19.44 -11.83
CA LEU A 105 -9.00 19.05 -13.23
C LEU A 105 -10.29 18.91 -14.03
N LEU A 106 -11.36 18.40 -13.41
CA LEU A 106 -12.69 18.32 -14.02
C LEU A 106 -13.25 19.72 -14.29
N ALA A 107 -13.09 20.68 -13.38
CA ALA A 107 -13.50 22.05 -13.60
C ALA A 107 -12.70 22.71 -14.74
N LEU A 108 -11.41 22.40 -14.85
CA LEU A 108 -10.56 22.89 -15.94
C LEU A 108 -10.91 22.31 -17.31
N SER A 109 -11.56 21.15 -17.39
CA SER A 109 -12.01 20.56 -18.65
C SER A 109 -13.38 21.05 -19.13
N LYS A 110 -14.12 21.83 -18.32
CA LYS A 110 -15.40 22.43 -18.73
C LYS A 110 -15.20 23.63 -19.62
N HIS A 111 -16.02 23.77 -20.66
CA HIS A 111 -15.91 24.86 -21.62
C HIS A 111 -16.97 25.95 -21.39
N ASN A 112 -18.13 25.58 -20.84
CA ASN A 112 -19.26 26.49 -20.71
C ASN A 112 -19.39 27.00 -19.26
N PRO A 113 -19.75 28.28 -19.04
CA PRO A 113 -19.95 28.84 -17.71
C PRO A 113 -21.08 28.13 -16.94
N GLU A 114 -22.14 27.71 -17.62
CA GLU A 114 -23.25 26.95 -17.03
C GLU A 114 -22.81 25.61 -16.43
N GLU A 115 -21.83 24.94 -17.04
CA GLU A 115 -21.26 23.69 -16.52
C GLU A 115 -20.45 23.93 -15.23
N LEU A 116 -19.81 25.10 -15.10
CA LEU A 116 -19.07 25.49 -13.90
C LEU A 116 -20.02 25.89 -12.76
N ASP A 117 -21.12 26.56 -13.09
CA ASP A 117 -22.17 26.90 -12.13
C ASP A 117 -22.81 25.64 -11.53
N ALA A 118 -23.05 24.61 -12.35
CA ALA A 118 -23.53 23.30 -11.90
C ALA A 118 -22.56 22.55 -10.97
N MET A 119 -21.28 22.94 -10.94
CA MET A 119 -20.25 22.32 -10.10
C MET A 119 -20.11 22.96 -8.69
N ASN A 120 -20.98 23.92 -8.32
CA ASN A 120 -20.92 24.64 -7.03
C ASN A 120 -19.57 25.36 -6.82
N ILE A 121 -19.10 26.09 -7.83
CA ILE A 121 -17.87 26.90 -7.74
C ILE A 121 -18.24 28.33 -7.38
N ALA A 122 -17.77 28.84 -6.23
CA ALA A 122 -18.10 30.18 -5.76
C ALA A 122 -17.59 31.32 -6.69
N PHE A 123 -16.45 31.13 -7.36
CA PHE A 123 -15.84 32.15 -8.23
C PHE A 123 -15.41 31.60 -9.60
N PRO A 124 -16.35 31.33 -10.53
CA PRO A 124 -16.05 30.69 -11.83
C PRO A 124 -15.02 31.43 -12.68
N ARG A 125 -14.99 32.78 -12.63
CA ARG A 125 -14.02 33.60 -13.37
C ARG A 125 -12.55 33.28 -13.04
N LYS A 126 -12.27 32.76 -11.84
CA LYS A 126 -10.90 32.35 -11.45
C LYS A 126 -10.47 31.05 -12.14
N VAL A 127 -11.42 30.21 -12.56
CA VAL A 127 -11.15 28.99 -13.35
C VAL A 127 -10.53 29.37 -14.68
N ASP A 128 -11.06 30.36 -15.38
CA ASP A 128 -10.53 30.81 -16.68
C ASP A 128 -9.14 31.45 -16.57
N ALA A 129 -8.90 32.21 -15.49
CA ALA A 129 -7.56 32.71 -15.19
C ALA A 129 -6.57 31.57 -14.96
N LEU A 130 -7.02 30.47 -14.33
CA LEU A 130 -6.19 29.29 -14.09
C LEU A 130 -5.90 28.52 -15.39
N LYS A 131 -6.91 28.36 -16.27
CA LYS A 131 -6.74 27.78 -17.62
C LYS A 131 -5.69 28.53 -18.43
N LYS A 132 -5.75 29.87 -18.45
CA LYS A 132 -4.75 30.71 -19.14
C LYS A 132 -3.34 30.55 -18.57
N ARG A 133 -3.23 30.44 -17.24
CA ARG A 133 -1.94 30.32 -16.56
C ARG A 133 -1.30 28.93 -16.75
N PHE A 134 -2.12 27.88 -16.74
CA PHE A 134 -1.72 26.48 -16.74
C PHE A 134 -2.47 25.65 -17.81
N PRO A 135 -2.26 25.94 -19.10
CA PRO A 135 -3.02 25.33 -20.19
C PRO A 135 -2.86 23.81 -20.28
N LEU A 136 -1.71 23.26 -19.87
CA LEU A 136 -1.46 21.81 -19.90
C LEU A 136 -2.33 21.04 -18.91
N LEU A 137 -2.84 21.67 -17.85
CA LEU A 137 -3.77 21.02 -16.92
C LEU A 137 -5.15 20.77 -17.55
N CYS A 138 -5.45 21.38 -18.70
CA CYS A 138 -6.71 21.18 -19.42
C CYS A 138 -6.63 20.01 -20.40
N ASP A 139 -5.44 19.49 -20.72
CA ASP A 139 -5.30 18.39 -21.68
C ASP A 139 -5.60 17.04 -21.01
N PRO A 140 -6.48 16.20 -21.59
CA PRO A 140 -6.92 14.96 -20.97
C PRO A 140 -5.79 13.93 -20.77
N VAL A 141 -4.78 13.89 -21.65
CA VAL A 141 -3.65 12.95 -21.49
C VAL A 141 -2.77 13.36 -20.32
N VAL A 142 -2.55 14.67 -20.17
CA VAL A 142 -1.84 15.22 -19.00
C VAL A 142 -2.63 14.95 -17.72
N GLN A 143 -3.96 15.10 -17.73
CA GLN A 143 -4.82 14.81 -16.57
C GLN A 143 -4.74 13.33 -16.15
N VAL A 144 -4.77 12.39 -17.11
CA VAL A 144 -4.61 10.96 -16.83
C VAL A 144 -3.27 10.69 -16.13
N HIS A 145 -2.18 11.24 -16.66
CA HIS A 145 -0.86 11.07 -16.04
C HIS A 145 -0.73 11.77 -14.68
N ILE A 146 -1.40 12.91 -14.48
CA ILE A 146 -1.50 13.57 -13.17
C ILE A 146 -2.17 12.65 -12.15
N HIS A 147 -3.27 11.99 -12.52
CA HIS A 147 -3.96 11.03 -11.66
C HIS A 147 -3.11 9.79 -11.34
N GLU A 148 -2.29 9.35 -12.29
CA GLU A 148 -1.41 8.20 -12.11
C GLU A 148 -0.15 8.51 -11.29
N LEU A 149 0.39 9.72 -11.42
CA LEU A 149 1.77 10.01 -11.02
C LEU A 149 1.94 10.94 -9.82
N LEU A 150 0.93 11.74 -9.47
CA LEU A 150 1.03 12.60 -8.29
C LEU A 150 0.78 11.80 -7.02
N ASP A 151 1.82 11.74 -6.20
CA ASP A 151 1.77 11.06 -4.91
C ASP A 151 1.40 12.04 -3.79
N VAL A 152 0.11 12.02 -3.44
CA VAL A 152 -0.47 12.81 -2.34
C VAL A 152 0.08 12.36 -0.99
N GLU A 153 0.47 11.09 -0.83
CA GLU A 153 1.07 10.60 0.40
C GLU A 153 2.50 11.10 0.55
N ALA A 154 3.29 11.12 -0.53
CA ALA A 154 4.61 11.76 -0.52
C ALA A 154 4.53 13.26 -0.24
N PHE A 155 3.52 13.94 -0.78
CA PHE A 155 3.24 15.35 -0.46
C PHE A 155 2.90 15.53 1.02
N LEU A 156 2.01 14.69 1.56
CA LEU A 156 1.65 14.70 2.97
C LEU A 156 2.87 14.42 3.86
N CYS A 157 3.67 13.40 3.54
CA CYS A 157 4.96 13.12 4.20
C CYS A 157 5.92 14.30 4.12
N THR A 158 6.01 14.99 2.99
CA THR A 158 6.90 16.16 2.84
C THR A 158 6.47 17.32 3.72
N ILE A 159 5.17 17.45 3.99
CA ILE A 159 4.64 18.48 4.89
C ILE A 159 4.70 18.03 6.36
N GLU A 160 4.39 16.77 6.64
CA GLU A 160 4.32 16.22 8.00
C GLU A 160 5.68 15.80 8.55
N LYS A 161 6.66 15.41 7.72
CA LYS A 161 7.96 14.93 8.21
C LYS A 161 8.88 16.09 8.53
N VAL A 162 8.60 16.60 9.72
CA VAL A 162 9.44 17.08 10.83
C VAL A 162 10.97 16.84 10.74
N SER A 163 11.69 17.12 9.66
CA SER A 163 13.17 17.03 9.66
C SER A 163 13.83 18.39 9.94
N PRO A 164 13.58 19.47 9.17
CA PRO A 164 14.27 20.76 9.39
C PRO A 164 13.94 21.39 10.74
N ARG A 165 12.64 21.59 11.04
CA ARG A 165 12.19 22.13 12.34
C ARG A 165 12.60 21.27 13.53
N LYS A 166 12.53 19.94 13.41
CA LYS A 166 12.95 19.02 14.47
C LYS A 166 14.44 19.06 14.70
N ASN A 167 15.24 19.07 13.64
CA ASN A 167 16.70 19.12 13.75
C ASN A 167 17.11 20.45 14.38
N VAL A 168 16.47 21.56 14.01
CA VAL A 168 16.66 22.87 14.66
C VAL A 168 16.26 22.80 16.14
N LEU A 169 15.08 22.26 16.49
CA LEU A 169 14.67 22.13 17.90
C LEU A 169 15.58 21.19 18.70
N ASN A 170 16.06 20.09 18.11
CA ASN A 170 17.00 19.16 18.73
C ASN A 170 18.38 19.82 18.94
N LEU A 171 18.84 20.62 17.98
CA LEU A 171 20.05 21.45 18.12
C LEU A 171 19.91 22.43 19.29
N LEU A 172 18.80 23.17 19.35
CA LEU A 172 18.55 24.15 20.43
C LEU A 172 18.46 23.49 21.80
N HIS A 173 17.79 22.34 21.90
CA HIS A 173 17.74 21.57 23.14
C HIS A 173 19.12 21.04 23.54
N TYR A 174 19.86 20.45 22.59
CA TYR A 174 21.20 19.95 22.84
C TYR A 174 22.14 21.04 23.37
N LEU A 175 22.10 22.22 22.74
CA LEU A 175 22.84 23.39 23.17
C LEU A 175 22.52 23.74 24.62
N ARG A 176 21.23 23.82 24.98
CA ARG A 176 20.79 24.16 26.33
C ARG A 176 21.18 23.10 27.38
N THR A 177 21.15 21.83 27.02
CA THR A 177 21.59 20.72 27.89
C THR A 177 23.11 20.75 28.11
N LYS A 178 23.89 20.92 27.04
CA LYS A 178 25.36 20.96 27.11
C LYS A 178 25.87 22.22 27.80
N SER A 179 25.21 23.35 27.58
CA SER A 179 25.58 24.62 28.21
C SER A 179 25.01 24.79 29.62
N GLN A 180 24.32 23.80 30.19
CA GLN A 180 23.64 23.89 31.49
C GLN A 180 22.77 25.15 31.66
N GLN A 181 22.04 25.54 30.61
CA GLN A 181 21.20 26.76 30.55
C GLN A 181 21.91 28.12 30.42
N GLU A 182 23.22 28.15 30.16
CA GLU A 182 23.95 29.41 29.87
C GLU A 182 23.58 30.05 28.51
N ILE A 183 22.93 29.28 27.61
CA ILE A 183 22.33 29.80 26.38
C ILE A 183 20.87 30.15 26.66
N ARG A 184 20.50 31.40 26.35
CA ARG A 184 19.10 31.85 26.35
C ARG A 184 18.52 31.89 24.96
N LEU A 185 17.27 31.46 24.84
CA LEU A 185 16.55 31.36 23.59
C LEU A 185 15.32 32.27 23.61
N PHE A 186 15.29 33.25 22.70
CA PHE A 186 14.16 34.16 22.53
C PHE A 186 13.59 34.02 21.12
N ALA A 187 12.26 34.06 21.02
CA ALA A 187 11.56 34.04 19.73
C ALA A 187 10.79 35.35 19.50
N ILE A 188 10.87 35.88 18.27
CA ILE A 188 10.16 37.09 17.83
C ILE A 188 9.13 36.69 16.78
N GLY A 189 7.89 37.18 16.91
CA GLY A 189 6.83 36.92 15.93
C GLY A 189 5.73 37.98 15.90
N ASN A 190 4.83 37.88 14.92
CA ASN A 190 3.68 38.77 14.77
C ASN A 190 2.42 38.25 15.50
N THR A 191 1.48 39.16 15.77
CA THR A 191 0.19 38.86 16.42
C THR A 191 -0.61 37.83 15.67
N TRP A 192 -0.61 37.85 14.34
CA TRP A 192 -1.31 36.87 13.51
C TRP A 192 -0.54 35.54 13.38
N GLU A 193 0.75 35.50 13.66
CA GLU A 193 1.53 34.26 13.74
C GLU A 193 1.25 33.56 15.08
N TYR A 194 1.13 34.37 16.15
CA TYR A 194 0.72 33.95 17.47
C TYR A 194 -0.79 33.58 17.51
N GLU A 195 -1.69 34.49 17.11
CA GLU A 195 -3.16 34.30 16.97
C GLU A 195 -3.55 33.33 15.86
N GLY A 196 -2.77 33.17 14.80
CA GLY A 196 -3.02 32.16 13.77
C GLY A 196 -2.90 30.76 14.36
N GLN A 197 -1.96 30.54 15.29
CA GLN A 197 -1.89 29.36 16.14
C GLN A 197 -2.94 29.41 17.29
N TYR A 198 -3.17 30.58 17.90
CA TYR A 198 -4.08 30.76 19.05
C TYR A 198 -5.57 30.63 18.69
N ARG A 199 -6.06 31.15 17.55
CA ARG A 199 -7.43 30.92 17.04
C ARG A 199 -7.64 29.48 16.58
N ARG A 200 -6.59 28.81 16.09
CA ARG A 200 -6.59 27.35 15.84
C ARG A 200 -6.72 26.56 17.16
N MET A 201 -6.10 27.03 18.24
CA MET A 201 -6.15 26.41 19.59
C MET A 201 -7.44 26.73 20.39
N VAL A 202 -7.93 27.96 20.38
CA VAL A 202 -9.14 28.41 21.10
C VAL A 202 -10.40 27.76 20.56
N LYS A 203 -10.43 27.43 19.26
CA LYS A 203 -11.56 26.68 18.66
C LYS A 203 -11.58 25.21 19.10
N ALA A 204 -10.44 24.64 19.46
CA ALA A 204 -10.32 23.30 20.04
C ALA A 204 -10.73 23.26 21.53
N MET A 205 -10.51 24.35 22.28
CA MET A 205 -10.93 24.46 23.70
C MET A 205 -12.45 24.59 23.88
N ARG A 206 -13.20 25.11 22.89
CA ARG A 206 -14.66 25.31 23.02
C ARG A 206 -15.50 24.03 23.00
N TYR A 207 -14.92 22.86 22.74
CA TYR A 207 -15.66 21.59 22.67
C TYR A 207 -15.25 20.55 23.74
N SER A 208 -14.54 20.95 24.79
CA SER A 208 -14.14 20.05 25.88
C SER A 208 -14.40 20.72 27.23
N VAL A 209 -15.60 20.51 27.78
CA VAL A 209 -15.93 20.85 29.17
C VAL A 209 -15.34 19.76 30.07
N THR A 210 -14.29 20.10 30.83
CA THR A 210 -14.17 19.93 32.29
C THR A 210 -12.81 20.47 32.77
N ASP A 211 -12.91 21.49 33.61
CA ASP A 211 -11.98 22.20 34.49
C ASP A 211 -10.48 21.88 34.61
N SER A 212 -9.74 23.01 34.61
CA SER A 212 -8.57 23.37 35.42
C SER A 212 -7.14 23.28 34.82
N ILE A 213 -6.57 24.49 34.68
CA ILE A 213 -5.15 24.89 34.63
C ILE A 213 -4.42 24.83 33.26
N SER A 214 -4.15 26.04 32.78
CA SER A 214 -3.01 26.52 31.97
C SER A 214 -1.97 25.48 31.55
N SER A 215 -1.90 25.17 30.25
CA SER A 215 -0.65 25.09 29.46
C SER A 215 -0.95 24.55 28.07
N ALA A 216 -0.40 25.23 27.06
CA ALA A 216 -0.34 24.77 25.69
C ALA A 216 0.22 23.33 25.63
N TYR A 217 -0.33 22.49 24.75
CA TYR A 217 0.16 21.12 24.55
C TYR A 217 1.70 21.06 24.52
N PRO A 218 2.35 20.28 25.40
CA PRO A 218 3.78 20.03 25.27
C PRO A 218 4.00 19.16 24.04
N VAL A 219 4.60 19.70 22.98
CA VAL A 219 5.13 18.86 21.90
C VAL A 219 6.35 18.14 22.47
N ILE A 220 6.24 16.83 22.65
CA ILE A 220 7.34 15.97 23.06
C ILE A 220 8.19 15.68 21.81
N CYS A 221 9.41 16.21 21.76
CA CYS A 221 10.34 16.02 20.65
C CYS A 221 11.34 14.90 20.97
N PRO A 222 11.42 13.81 20.17
CA PRO A 222 12.36 12.74 20.41
C PRO A 222 13.77 13.11 19.94
N VAL A 223 14.73 12.77 20.78
CA VAL A 223 16.15 13.04 20.63
C VAL A 223 16.83 11.83 19.96
N LYS A 224 17.65 12.07 18.94
CA LYS A 224 18.54 11.06 18.32
C LYS A 224 19.95 11.65 18.27
N TYR A 225 20.91 11.03 18.97
CA TYR A 225 22.30 11.47 19.02
C TYR A 225 23.23 10.42 18.42
N GLY A 226 24.23 10.84 17.64
CA GLY A 226 25.30 9.97 17.17
C GLY A 226 24.93 9.01 16.03
N ALA A 227 25.92 8.22 15.59
CA ALA A 227 25.83 7.34 14.42
C ALA A 227 25.40 5.89 14.75
N ASN A 228 25.28 5.52 16.02
CA ASN A 228 24.99 4.15 16.43
C ASN A 228 23.48 3.88 16.60
N PRO A 229 22.99 2.72 16.15
CA PRO A 229 21.59 2.29 16.31
C PRO A 229 21.09 2.22 17.76
N ASP A 230 22.00 2.06 18.73
CA ASP A 230 21.71 1.92 20.16
C ASP A 230 21.67 3.25 20.94
N SER A 231 21.61 4.39 20.25
CA SER A 231 21.62 5.70 20.90
C SER A 231 20.33 6.01 21.67
N TYR A 232 20.50 6.58 22.88
CA TYR A 232 19.46 6.93 23.85
C TYR A 232 18.25 7.63 23.22
N GLN A 233 17.07 6.99 23.31
CA GLN A 233 15.79 7.60 22.96
C GLN A 233 15.25 8.42 24.14
N ASN A 234 15.70 9.67 24.27
CA ASN A 234 15.11 10.64 25.19
C ASN A 234 14.11 11.56 24.47
N SER A 235 13.29 12.30 25.22
CA SER A 235 12.37 13.27 24.65
C SER A 235 12.19 14.49 25.56
N PHE A 236 11.90 15.66 24.98
CA PHE A 236 11.73 16.91 25.74
C PHE A 236 10.47 17.67 25.33
N GLN A 237 9.91 18.46 26.26
CA GLN A 237 8.77 19.34 26.00
C GLN A 237 9.22 20.69 25.45
N VAL A 238 8.65 21.12 24.32
CA VAL A 238 9.00 22.39 23.65
C VAL A 238 8.56 23.62 24.46
N THR A 239 7.48 23.52 25.24
CA THR A 239 6.89 24.64 25.99
C THR A 239 7.84 25.26 27.02
N GLY A 240 8.83 24.49 27.48
CA GLY A 240 9.89 24.98 28.38
C GLY A 240 11.20 25.33 27.67
N LEU A 241 11.29 25.23 26.33
CA LEU A 241 12.57 25.39 25.60
C LEU A 241 13.02 26.86 25.47
N PHE A 242 12.10 27.82 25.37
CA PHE A 242 12.38 29.23 25.17
C PHE A 242 12.22 30.03 26.47
N ASP A 243 13.07 31.01 26.68
CA ASP A 243 13.11 31.85 27.88
C ASP A 243 12.19 33.09 27.75
N GLY A 244 11.88 33.51 26.52
CA GLY A 244 10.96 34.62 26.26
C GLY A 244 10.41 34.64 24.84
N TYR A 245 9.23 35.26 24.68
CA TYR A 245 8.56 35.44 23.39
C TYR A 245 8.12 36.89 23.23
N VAL A 246 8.51 37.51 22.12
CA VAL A 246 8.25 38.93 21.83
C VAL A 246 7.30 39.05 20.64
N GLN A 247 6.21 39.79 20.82
CA GLN A 247 5.09 39.82 19.88
C GLN A 247 4.84 41.22 19.30
N SER A 248 4.69 41.32 17.96
CA SER A 248 4.22 42.54 17.28
C SER A 248 2.70 42.58 17.16
N TYR A 249 2.05 43.73 17.38
CA TYR A 249 0.59 43.90 17.20
C TYR A 249 0.11 44.30 15.78
N ILE A 250 0.97 44.23 14.75
CA ILE A 250 0.62 44.68 13.39
C ILE A 250 0.23 43.51 12.46
N SER A 251 -0.85 43.69 11.70
CA SER A 251 -1.50 42.68 10.83
C SER A 251 -0.79 42.41 9.48
N HIS A 252 0.46 42.82 9.31
CA HIS A 252 1.18 42.74 8.03
C HIS A 252 2.34 41.73 8.08
N LYS A 253 2.80 41.27 6.91
CA LYS A 253 3.98 40.37 6.75
C LYS A 253 5.33 41.02 7.10
N ARG A 254 5.36 42.31 7.41
CA ARG A 254 6.56 43.05 7.79
C ARG A 254 6.49 43.35 9.28
N LYS A 255 7.54 42.99 10.04
CA LYS A 255 7.68 43.40 11.43
C LYS A 255 7.82 44.93 11.50
N PRO A 256 7.21 45.63 12.48
CA PRO A 256 7.32 47.08 12.58
C PRO A 256 8.77 47.55 12.75
N TYR A 257 9.07 48.66 12.09
CA TYR A 257 10.20 49.55 12.35
C TYR A 257 10.11 50.12 13.78
N PRO A 258 11.21 50.54 14.43
CA PRO A 258 12.18 49.74 15.20
C PRO A 258 11.68 49.20 16.57
N ASP A 259 10.42 49.45 16.95
CA ASP A 259 9.93 49.26 18.33
C ASP A 259 9.99 47.81 18.83
N ILE A 260 9.76 46.83 17.95
CA ILE A 260 9.78 45.41 18.33
C ILE A 260 11.18 44.93 18.70
N PHE A 261 12.22 45.44 18.05
CA PHE A 261 13.60 45.07 18.38
C PHE A 261 14.00 45.67 19.73
N MET A 262 13.60 46.91 20.01
CA MET A 262 13.83 47.55 21.29
C MET A 262 13.09 46.84 22.42
N GLN A 263 11.84 46.45 22.21
CA GLN A 263 11.07 45.66 23.17
C GLN A 263 11.70 44.28 23.39
N ALA A 264 12.20 43.64 22.33
CA ALA A 264 12.87 42.36 22.45
C ALA A 264 14.16 42.44 23.25
N LEU A 265 14.94 43.51 23.05
CA LEU A 265 16.16 43.78 23.83
C LEU A 265 15.84 44.07 25.30
N GLU A 266 14.74 44.77 25.59
CA GLU A 266 14.30 45.02 26.97
C GLU A 266 13.83 43.72 27.66
N GLU A 267 13.13 42.84 26.96
CA GLU A 267 12.77 41.50 27.46
C GLU A 267 14.01 40.65 27.75
N VAL A 268 15.03 40.69 26.90
CA VAL A 268 16.32 40.03 27.16
C VAL A 268 16.98 40.61 28.42
N ARG A 269 16.92 41.93 28.60
CA ARG A 269 17.47 42.62 29.76
C ARG A 269 16.71 42.26 31.05
N MET A 270 15.39 42.21 31.02
CA MET A 270 14.52 41.90 32.16
C MET A 270 14.58 40.42 32.55
N GLY A 271 14.71 39.53 31.56
CA GLY A 271 14.91 38.11 31.80
C GLY A 271 16.26 37.78 32.45
N ARG A 272 17.24 38.68 32.34
CA ARG A 272 18.61 38.48 32.86
C ARG A 272 18.62 38.33 34.38
N VAL A 273 19.33 37.32 34.86
CA VAL A 273 19.75 37.22 36.27
C VAL A 273 21.25 37.49 36.27
N PRO A 274 21.67 38.77 36.33
CA PRO A 274 23.08 39.09 36.18
C PRO A 274 23.87 38.59 37.39
N THR A 275 24.96 37.89 37.16
CA THR A 275 25.89 37.45 38.21
C THR A 275 26.64 38.64 38.80
N GLY A 276 27.05 38.55 40.06
CA GLY A 276 27.69 39.64 40.79
C GLY A 276 28.96 40.19 40.12
N GLU A 277 29.67 39.39 39.33
CA GLU A 277 30.84 39.80 38.54
C GLU A 277 30.44 40.50 37.23
N ALA A 278 29.37 40.05 36.56
CA ALA A 278 28.86 40.68 35.34
C ALA A 278 28.35 42.11 35.61
N LEU A 279 27.77 42.35 36.79
CA LEU A 279 27.38 43.68 37.27
C LEU A 279 28.59 44.57 37.61
N ARG A 280 29.69 43.99 38.10
CA ARG A 280 30.90 44.73 38.49
C ARG A 280 31.74 45.18 37.31
N TYR A 281 31.76 44.40 36.23
CA TYR A 281 32.60 44.65 35.05
C TYR A 281 31.80 45.08 33.80
N ASP A 282 30.51 45.38 33.96
CA ASP A 282 29.59 45.77 32.87
C ASP A 282 29.67 44.86 31.62
N ILE A 283 29.72 43.55 31.85
CA ILE A 283 29.89 42.59 30.76
C ILE A 283 28.58 42.48 30.01
N GLN A 284 28.57 42.91 28.75
CA GLN A 284 27.43 42.79 27.85
C GLN A 284 27.26 41.35 27.33
N PRO A 285 26.01 40.85 27.19
CA PRO A 285 25.76 39.53 26.62
C PRO A 285 26.04 39.52 25.11
N ASN A 286 26.41 38.36 24.57
CA ASN A 286 26.54 38.20 23.11
C ASN A 286 25.16 37.88 22.53
N ILE A 287 24.57 38.83 21.79
CA ILE A 287 23.22 38.71 21.23
C ILE A 287 23.30 38.47 19.72
N PHE A 288 22.82 37.32 19.27
CA PHE A 288 22.77 36.95 17.86
C PHE A 288 21.33 36.94 17.35
N TYR A 289 21.08 37.66 16.26
CA TYR A 289 19.76 37.75 15.65
C TYR A 289 19.68 36.94 14.34
N PHE A 290 18.64 36.11 14.21
CA PHE A 290 18.40 35.25 13.05
C PHE A 290 17.03 35.55 12.42
N ASP A 291 17.00 35.89 11.13
CA ASP A 291 15.77 36.17 10.37
C ASP A 291 15.94 35.72 8.91
N ASP A 292 14.85 35.33 8.25
CA ASP A 292 14.85 34.95 6.82
C ASP A 292 14.51 36.12 5.89
N VAL A 293 14.07 37.25 6.45
CA VAL A 293 13.71 38.47 5.72
C VAL A 293 14.85 39.49 5.78
N GLU A 294 15.45 39.77 4.62
CA GLU A 294 16.57 40.71 4.45
C GLU A 294 16.29 42.11 5.00
N ALA A 295 15.10 42.65 4.74
CA ALA A 295 14.71 43.96 5.25
C ALA A 295 14.70 44.03 6.79
N HIS A 296 14.37 42.93 7.48
CA HIS A 296 14.46 42.90 8.94
C HIS A 296 15.91 42.87 9.42
N CYS A 297 16.78 42.15 8.71
CA CYS A 297 18.21 42.11 9.01
C CYS A 297 18.89 43.49 8.82
N GLU A 298 18.54 44.23 7.77
CA GLU A 298 19.06 45.58 7.52
C GLU A 298 18.68 46.53 8.67
N VAL A 299 17.40 46.55 9.05
CA VAL A 299 16.91 47.36 10.17
C VAL A 299 17.61 47.01 11.48
N ALA A 300 17.77 45.71 11.77
CA ALA A 300 18.46 45.28 12.99
C ALA A 300 19.93 45.70 13.04
N ARG A 301 20.63 45.79 11.88
CA ARG A 301 22.02 46.28 11.81
C ARG A 301 22.14 47.79 12.01
N GLU A 302 21.13 48.55 11.60
CA GLU A 302 21.11 50.01 11.68
C GLU A 302 20.58 50.56 13.02
N LEU A 303 20.27 49.69 13.99
CA LEU A 303 19.79 50.13 15.31
C LEU A 303 20.85 50.95 16.06
N PRO A 304 20.42 52.02 16.77
CA PRO A 304 21.33 52.87 17.53
C PRO A 304 22.04 52.07 18.62
N GLY A 305 23.37 52.23 18.71
CA GLY A 305 24.21 51.54 19.69
C GLY A 305 24.64 50.11 19.31
N SER A 306 24.27 49.62 18.12
CA SER A 306 24.66 48.28 17.61
C SER A 306 24.46 47.16 18.66
N PRO A 307 23.22 46.97 19.15
CA PRO A 307 22.95 46.07 20.29
C PRO A 307 23.15 44.58 19.97
N PHE A 308 23.17 44.20 18.69
CA PHE A 308 23.40 42.83 18.25
C PHE A 308 24.89 42.62 17.95
N THR A 309 25.46 41.56 18.50
CA THR A 309 26.82 41.11 18.19
C THR A 309 26.94 40.71 16.71
N GLU A 310 25.91 40.04 16.18
CA GLU A 310 25.81 39.74 14.75
C GLU A 310 24.36 39.54 14.32
N VAL A 311 24.04 39.94 13.08
CA VAL A 311 22.73 39.75 12.44
C VAL A 311 22.87 38.84 11.23
N LEU A 312 22.28 37.65 11.33
CA LEU A 312 22.46 36.52 10.41
C LEU A 312 21.18 36.28 9.57
N ARG A 313 21.31 36.41 8.25
CA ARG A 313 20.24 36.11 7.29
C ARG A 313 20.16 34.61 7.03
N ILE A 314 18.97 34.04 7.10
CA ILE A 314 18.69 32.63 6.84
C ILE A 314 18.01 32.48 5.47
N GLU A 315 18.69 31.92 4.48
CA GLU A 315 18.13 31.80 3.12
C GLU A 315 17.62 30.38 2.81
N ASN A 316 18.31 29.37 3.31
CA ASN A 316 18.12 27.95 2.95
C ASN A 316 17.59 27.09 4.11
N GLY A 317 16.95 27.72 5.11
CA GLY A 317 16.29 27.02 6.21
C GLY A 317 17.25 26.36 7.20
N ALA A 318 16.95 25.14 7.66
CA ALA A 318 17.61 24.52 8.83
C ALA A 318 19.14 24.36 8.72
N CYS A 319 19.68 24.10 7.52
CA CYS A 319 21.13 24.03 7.32
C CYS A 319 21.81 25.39 7.51
N ASP A 320 21.15 26.47 7.10
CA ASP A 320 21.65 27.84 7.34
C ASP A 320 21.54 28.21 8.81
N VAL A 321 20.47 27.77 9.48
CA VAL A 321 20.34 27.92 10.94
C VAL A 321 21.50 27.23 11.66
N TYR A 322 21.81 25.98 11.32
CA TYR A 322 22.97 25.28 11.90
C TYR A 322 24.30 25.99 11.61
N ARG A 323 24.56 26.36 10.36
CA ARG A 323 25.80 27.07 9.98
C ARG A 323 25.95 28.41 10.69
N SER A 324 24.87 29.18 10.79
CA SER A 324 24.85 30.47 11.45
C SER A 324 25.05 30.32 12.96
N ILE A 325 24.43 29.33 13.61
CA ILE A 325 24.67 29.05 15.04
C ILE A 325 26.12 28.62 15.29
N VAL A 326 26.68 27.73 14.44
CA VAL A 326 28.09 27.33 14.54
C VAL A 326 29.01 28.54 14.37
N ARG A 327 28.70 29.45 13.44
CA ARG A 327 29.43 30.71 13.28
C ARG A 327 29.34 31.59 14.53
N SER A 328 28.14 31.77 15.11
CA SER A 328 27.96 32.51 16.37
C SER A 328 28.79 31.91 17.51
N LEU A 329 28.78 30.58 17.67
CA LEU A 329 29.55 29.89 18.70
C LEU A 329 31.07 30.03 18.49
N LYS A 330 31.55 30.03 17.25
CA LYS A 330 32.97 30.27 16.93
C LYS A 330 33.43 31.65 17.41
N THR A 331 32.62 32.69 17.16
CA THR A 331 32.90 34.06 17.61
C THR A 331 33.06 34.16 19.13
N VAL A 332 32.30 33.37 19.90
CA VAL A 332 32.39 33.36 21.37
C VAL A 332 33.51 32.43 21.86
N ALA A 333 33.74 31.30 21.19
CA ALA A 333 34.79 30.32 21.52
C ALA A 333 36.22 30.88 21.38
N GLU A 334 36.44 31.88 20.52
CA GLU A 334 37.72 32.60 20.43
C GLU A 334 38.11 33.30 21.73
N LYS A 335 37.12 33.66 22.57
CA LYS A 335 37.30 34.45 23.79
C LYS A 335 37.19 33.61 25.07
N ASP A 336 36.62 32.42 25.00
CA ASP A 336 36.29 31.60 26.18
C ASP A 336 36.39 30.09 25.86
N PRO A 337 37.29 29.36 26.55
CA PRO A 337 37.50 27.92 26.37
C PRO A 337 36.26 27.04 26.60
N PHE A 338 35.31 27.48 27.44
CA PHE A 338 34.08 26.73 27.68
C PHE A 338 33.27 26.58 26.39
N TRP A 339 33.15 27.66 25.62
CA TRP A 339 32.40 27.67 24.37
C TRP A 339 33.11 26.88 23.27
N ALA A 340 34.44 26.73 23.33
CA ALA A 340 35.19 25.84 22.44
C ALA A 340 34.84 24.35 22.67
N GLU A 341 34.61 23.93 23.92
CA GLU A 341 34.15 22.58 24.23
C GLU A 341 32.72 22.32 23.74
N VAL A 342 31.81 23.28 23.97
CA VAL A 342 30.42 23.20 23.48
C VAL A 342 30.39 23.10 21.96
N LEU A 343 31.19 23.92 21.26
CA LEU A 343 31.31 23.89 19.79
C LEU A 343 31.80 22.53 19.29
N ALA A 344 32.84 21.97 19.89
CA ALA A 344 33.36 20.65 19.52
C ALA A 344 32.30 19.55 19.71
N GLY A 345 31.50 19.64 20.78
CA GLY A 345 30.38 18.74 21.02
C GLY A 345 29.25 18.87 19.98
N VAL A 346 28.95 20.09 19.52
CA VAL A 346 27.94 20.35 18.47
C VAL A 346 28.41 19.83 17.11
N GLU A 347 29.67 20.07 16.75
CA GLU A 347 30.25 19.58 15.49
C GLU A 347 30.36 18.04 15.47
N LYS A 348 30.59 17.40 16.62
CA LYS A 348 30.64 15.93 16.71
C LYS A 348 29.25 15.28 16.71
N ASP A 349 28.35 15.74 17.58
CA ASP A 349 27.12 15.00 17.90
C ASP A 349 25.90 15.47 17.10
N ILE A 350 25.91 16.74 16.62
CA ILE A 350 24.77 17.36 15.92
C ILE A 350 25.02 17.56 14.43
N ALA A 351 26.26 17.78 13.97
CA ALA A 351 26.57 17.92 12.54
C ALA A 351 25.97 16.81 11.64
N PRO A 352 25.89 15.53 12.06
CA PRO A 352 25.22 14.49 11.27
C PRO A 352 23.75 14.79 10.92
N LEU A 353 23.03 15.53 11.76
CA LEU A 353 21.62 15.93 11.54
C LEU A 353 21.47 17.05 10.48
N PHE A 354 22.56 17.72 10.14
CA PHE A 354 22.59 18.87 9.21
C PHE A 354 23.56 18.67 8.04
N ARG A 355 24.01 17.42 7.80
CA ARG A 355 24.89 17.11 6.67
C ARG A 355 24.28 17.61 5.37
N PRO A 356 25.06 18.30 4.52
CA PRO A 356 24.60 18.66 3.19
C PRO A 356 24.35 17.36 2.42
N SER A 357 23.15 17.26 1.89
CA SER A 357 22.70 16.10 1.14
C SER A 357 23.60 15.85 -0.07
N THR A 358 24.05 14.62 -0.26
CA THR A 358 24.96 14.25 -1.36
C THR A 358 24.40 13.12 -2.21
N THR A 359 24.64 13.17 -3.53
CA THR A 359 24.39 12.00 -4.39
C THR A 359 25.38 10.87 -4.03
N PRO A 360 25.13 9.61 -4.44
CA PRO A 360 26.10 8.52 -4.29
C PRO A 360 27.50 8.86 -4.83
N ASP A 361 27.57 9.75 -5.82
CA ASP A 361 28.81 10.26 -6.42
C ASP A 361 29.47 11.44 -5.65
N GLY A 362 28.99 11.78 -4.45
CA GLY A 362 29.56 12.82 -3.59
C GLY A 362 29.24 14.27 -3.98
N LYS A 363 28.37 14.52 -4.97
CA LYS A 363 27.95 15.88 -5.36
C LYS A 363 26.85 16.40 -4.44
N SER A 364 26.93 17.69 -4.08
CA SER A 364 25.89 18.37 -3.32
C SER A 364 24.56 18.33 -4.07
N THR A 365 23.51 17.90 -3.38
CA THR A 365 22.13 17.80 -3.88
C THR A 365 21.16 18.27 -2.80
N SER A 366 19.85 18.29 -3.05
CA SER A 366 18.86 18.66 -2.03
C SER A 366 18.48 17.45 -1.16
N TRP A 367 18.06 17.65 0.10
CA TRP A 367 17.67 16.53 0.98
C TRP A 367 16.51 15.71 0.39
N VAL A 368 15.61 16.36 -0.35
CA VAL A 368 14.52 15.68 -1.08
C VAL A 368 15.10 14.79 -2.19
N THR A 369 16.15 15.27 -2.87
CA THR A 369 16.82 14.52 -3.92
C THR A 369 17.65 13.38 -3.32
N GLU A 370 18.42 13.61 -2.26
CA GLU A 370 19.15 12.56 -1.56
C GLU A 370 18.19 11.49 -1.01
N GLU A 371 17.08 11.90 -0.38
CA GLU A 371 16.07 10.93 0.05
C GLU A 371 15.40 10.23 -1.11
N LEU A 372 15.11 10.87 -2.25
CA LEU A 372 14.65 10.14 -3.43
C LEU A 372 15.64 9.03 -3.89
N HIS A 373 16.91 9.10 -3.48
CA HIS A 373 17.96 8.13 -3.79
C HIS A 373 18.48 7.36 -2.55
N ASN A 374 17.86 7.50 -1.37
CA ASN A 374 18.20 6.74 -0.16
C ASN A 374 17.34 5.46 -0.09
N TYR A 375 17.97 4.33 -0.37
CA TYR A 375 17.31 3.08 -0.68
C TYR A 375 16.98 2.19 0.52
N ASN A 376 17.58 2.45 1.68
CA ASN A 376 17.55 1.55 2.84
C ASN A 376 16.76 2.11 4.04
N ASP A 377 16.64 3.44 4.16
CA ASP A 377 15.96 4.11 5.27
C ASP A 377 15.29 5.40 4.79
N ASN A 378 14.31 5.24 3.89
CA ASN A 378 13.71 6.36 3.21
C ASN A 378 12.70 7.13 4.07
N LEU A 379 12.94 8.42 4.30
CA LEU A 379 12.01 9.25 5.04
C LEU A 379 10.94 9.90 4.15
N LEU A 380 10.99 9.95 2.83
CA LEU A 380 9.88 10.53 2.04
C LEU A 380 8.70 9.57 1.89
N PHE A 381 8.93 8.28 2.09
CA PHE A 381 7.96 7.26 1.76
C PHE A 381 7.95 6.16 2.82
N ILE A 382 6.76 5.74 3.20
CA ILE A 382 6.60 4.55 4.03
C ILE A 382 6.62 3.39 3.04
N GLY A 383 7.53 2.42 3.21
CA GLY A 383 7.49 1.19 2.41
C GLY A 383 6.07 0.61 2.43
N PRO A 384 5.58 0.00 1.32
CA PRO A 384 4.22 -0.51 1.29
C PRO A 384 3.98 -1.36 2.55
N PRO A 385 2.84 -1.20 3.25
CA PRO A 385 2.58 -1.95 4.46
C PRO A 385 2.84 -3.44 4.18
N PRO A 386 3.45 -4.17 5.11
CA PRO A 386 3.77 -5.58 4.90
C PRO A 386 2.49 -6.30 4.48
N ASN A 387 2.48 -6.78 3.25
CA ASN A 387 1.35 -7.51 2.71
C ASN A 387 1.40 -8.91 3.32
N GLU A 388 0.40 -9.32 4.09
CA GLU A 388 0.36 -10.65 4.72
C GLU A 388 0.36 -11.80 3.69
N LEU A 389 0.08 -11.52 2.41
CA LEU A 389 0.23 -12.47 1.29
C LEU A 389 1.70 -12.71 0.90
N CYS A 390 2.58 -11.75 1.17
CA CYS A 390 4.02 -11.91 0.99
C CYS A 390 4.53 -12.63 2.23
N SER A 391 4.86 -13.92 2.10
CA SER A 391 5.38 -14.68 3.24
C SER A 391 6.69 -14.04 3.69
N SER A 392 6.83 -13.81 5.01
CA SER A 392 8.13 -13.44 5.57
C SER A 392 9.05 -14.65 5.41
N VAL A 393 9.80 -14.69 4.31
CA VAL A 393 10.71 -15.80 4.06
C VAL A 393 11.74 -15.80 5.19
N ASN A 394 11.71 -16.86 5.98
CA ASN A 394 12.58 -17.02 7.14
C ASN A 394 14.04 -16.89 6.68
N THR A 395 14.92 -16.26 7.47
CA THR A 395 16.27 -15.89 7.01
C THR A 395 17.09 -17.09 6.52
N CYS A 396 16.79 -18.30 7.03
CA CYS A 396 17.40 -19.57 6.63
C CYS A 396 16.76 -20.25 5.41
N GLU A 397 15.57 -19.82 4.98
CA GLU A 397 14.84 -20.35 3.80
C GLU A 397 14.91 -19.39 2.59
N LYS A 398 15.54 -18.22 2.76
CA LYS A 398 15.67 -17.15 1.75
C LYS A 398 16.22 -17.63 0.41
N ASP A 399 17.16 -18.57 0.41
CA ASP A 399 17.83 -19.00 -0.82
C ASP A 399 16.96 -19.85 -1.74
N ARG A 400 15.91 -20.51 -1.22
CA ARG A 400 15.05 -21.38 -2.04
C ARG A 400 13.99 -20.62 -2.85
N TYR A 401 13.55 -19.45 -2.36
CA TYR A 401 12.44 -18.69 -2.94
C TYR A 401 12.85 -17.35 -3.54
N ARG A 402 14.13 -16.97 -3.41
CA ARG A 402 14.71 -15.79 -4.05
C ARG A 402 14.91 -16.09 -5.54
N MET A 403 14.27 -15.29 -6.39
CA MET A 403 14.53 -15.32 -7.83
C MET A 403 15.98 -14.89 -8.09
N ASP A 404 16.67 -15.59 -9.01
CA ASP A 404 18.04 -15.24 -9.39
C ASP A 404 18.14 -13.80 -9.89
N GLU A 405 19.23 -13.11 -9.54
CA GLU A 405 19.37 -11.69 -9.90
C GLU A 405 19.43 -11.48 -11.41
N GLU A 406 20.02 -12.42 -12.15
CA GLU A 406 19.99 -12.41 -13.62
C GLU A 406 18.56 -12.51 -14.17
N ASP A 407 17.73 -13.41 -13.63
CA ASP A 407 16.33 -13.55 -14.04
C ASP A 407 15.56 -12.25 -13.77
N GLN A 408 15.79 -11.61 -12.62
CA GLN A 408 15.16 -10.33 -12.28
C GLN A 408 15.53 -9.23 -13.29
N GLU A 409 16.81 -9.09 -13.60
CA GLU A 409 17.33 -8.08 -14.54
C GLU A 409 16.81 -8.32 -15.97
N ARG A 410 16.79 -9.57 -16.45
CA ARG A 410 16.26 -9.93 -17.78
C ARG A 410 14.76 -9.68 -17.89
N ILE A 411 14.00 -9.99 -16.84
CA ILE A 411 12.55 -9.74 -16.80
C ILE A 411 12.28 -8.24 -16.78
N LEU A 412 13.03 -7.45 -16.02
CA LEU A 412 12.89 -5.99 -16.01
C LEU A 412 13.23 -5.38 -17.38
N PHE A 413 14.27 -5.88 -18.04
CA PHE A 413 14.64 -5.46 -19.40
C PHE A 413 13.48 -5.71 -20.37
N TYR A 414 12.92 -6.93 -20.36
CA TYR A 414 11.80 -7.31 -21.22
C TYR A 414 10.55 -6.45 -20.94
N CYS A 415 10.21 -6.24 -19.66
CA CYS A 415 9.10 -5.39 -19.26
C CYS A 415 9.31 -3.93 -19.70
N ALA A 416 10.52 -3.37 -19.58
CA ALA A 416 10.83 -2.01 -20.05
C ALA A 416 10.78 -1.87 -21.57
N GLN A 417 11.18 -2.90 -22.31
CA GLN A 417 11.10 -2.92 -23.77
C GLN A 417 9.65 -2.94 -24.28
N HIS A 418 8.79 -3.77 -23.67
CA HIS A 418 7.42 -3.96 -24.14
C HIS A 418 6.39 -3.02 -23.48
N LEU A 419 6.67 -2.53 -22.28
CA LEU A 419 5.80 -1.64 -21.52
C LEU A 419 6.57 -0.41 -21.00
N PRO A 420 7.20 0.41 -21.86
CA PRO A 420 8.03 1.54 -21.43
C PRO A 420 7.27 2.60 -20.61
N HIS A 421 5.95 2.69 -20.81
CA HIS A 421 5.06 3.55 -20.02
C HIS A 421 4.85 3.05 -18.58
N LEU A 422 4.92 1.72 -18.35
CA LEU A 422 4.78 1.07 -17.04
C LEU A 422 6.14 0.75 -16.38
N PHE A 423 7.19 0.58 -17.17
CA PHE A 423 8.55 0.29 -16.72
C PHE A 423 9.50 1.34 -17.31
N PRO A 424 9.49 2.58 -16.78
CA PRO A 424 10.31 3.68 -17.29
C PRO A 424 11.77 3.53 -16.83
N LEU A 425 12.41 2.43 -17.24
CA LEU A 425 13.80 2.09 -16.93
C LEU A 425 14.69 2.46 -18.13
N LYS A 426 15.91 2.92 -17.86
CA LYS A 426 16.92 3.19 -18.88
C LYS A 426 17.59 1.88 -19.25
N ILE A 427 17.10 1.25 -20.31
CA ILE A 427 17.66 -0.02 -20.79
C ILE A 427 18.75 0.19 -21.86
N PRO A 428 19.80 -0.64 -21.88
CA PRO A 428 20.77 -0.67 -22.98
C PRO A 428 20.15 -1.22 -24.28
N ALA A 429 20.84 -1.05 -25.41
CA ALA A 429 20.36 -1.53 -26.72
C ALA A 429 20.28 -3.06 -26.81
N ARG A 430 21.12 -3.77 -26.04
CA ARG A 430 21.11 -5.23 -25.89
C ARG A 430 21.26 -5.57 -24.41
N PRO A 431 20.72 -6.72 -23.96
CA PRO A 431 20.78 -7.08 -22.56
C PRO A 431 22.19 -7.56 -22.17
N GLU A 432 22.79 -6.88 -21.19
CA GLU A 432 24.14 -7.11 -20.67
C GLU A 432 24.10 -7.78 -19.28
N ALA A 433 25.24 -8.21 -18.74
CA ALA A 433 25.29 -8.92 -17.46
C ALA A 433 25.11 -8.01 -16.22
N ASP A 434 25.45 -6.71 -16.32
CA ASP A 434 25.42 -5.76 -15.20
C ASP A 434 24.55 -4.53 -15.51
N MET A 435 23.30 -4.76 -15.93
CA MET A 435 22.38 -3.68 -16.32
C MET A 435 21.92 -2.82 -15.14
N LYS A 436 22.00 -3.37 -13.91
CA LYS A 436 21.59 -2.73 -12.65
C LYS A 436 20.20 -2.10 -12.71
N LEU A 437 19.27 -2.66 -13.48
CA LEU A 437 17.92 -2.15 -13.68
C LEU A 437 17.14 -2.10 -12.36
N ARG A 438 17.41 -3.03 -11.43
CA ARG A 438 16.82 -2.99 -10.08
C ARG A 438 17.21 -1.78 -9.26
N THR A 439 18.41 -1.24 -9.45
CA THR A 439 18.94 -0.11 -8.69
C THR A 439 18.77 1.22 -9.43
N GLN A 440 18.31 1.18 -10.68
CA GLN A 440 17.94 2.40 -11.37
C GLN A 440 16.84 3.14 -10.60
N PRO A 441 16.90 4.48 -10.58
CA PRO A 441 15.92 5.33 -9.89
C PRO A 441 14.59 5.28 -10.63
N GLY A 442 13.89 4.15 -10.55
CA GLY A 442 12.45 4.18 -10.67
C GLY A 442 11.95 4.89 -9.43
N LEU A 443 11.34 6.06 -9.57
CA LEU A 443 10.63 6.79 -8.50
C LEU A 443 9.39 6.01 -7.99
N ALA A 444 9.58 4.73 -7.67
CA ALA A 444 8.74 3.66 -8.10
C ALA A 444 8.28 2.65 -7.06
N THR A 445 9.19 1.93 -6.46
CA THR A 445 9.05 1.81 -5.02
C THR A 445 9.19 3.25 -4.54
N SER A 446 8.24 3.74 -3.77
CA SER A 446 8.28 5.07 -3.19
C SER A 446 9.61 5.21 -2.40
N ALA A 447 10.68 5.57 -3.12
CA ALA A 447 12.13 5.43 -2.92
C ALA A 447 12.74 4.13 -2.34
N GLY A 448 13.09 3.18 -3.23
CA GLY A 448 13.91 1.99 -2.97
C GLY A 448 14.37 1.32 -4.28
N PRO A 449 15.16 0.23 -4.26
CA PRO A 449 15.35 -0.61 -5.45
C PRO A 449 14.03 -1.29 -5.83
N ILE A 450 13.92 -1.76 -7.07
CA ILE A 450 12.78 -2.61 -7.47
C ILE A 450 12.90 -3.93 -6.70
N LEU A 451 11.90 -4.21 -5.86
CA LEU A 451 11.85 -5.42 -5.06
C LEU A 451 11.00 -6.48 -5.76
N PHE A 452 11.48 -7.73 -5.67
CA PHE A 452 10.74 -8.92 -6.04
C PHE A 452 10.35 -9.62 -4.74
N GLU A 453 9.16 -9.31 -4.24
CA GLU A 453 8.66 -9.90 -3.00
C GLU A 453 7.94 -11.20 -3.34
N TYR A 454 8.42 -12.32 -2.79
CA TYR A 454 7.78 -13.60 -3.00
C TYR A 454 6.39 -13.61 -2.37
N VAL A 455 5.41 -14.02 -3.16
CA VAL A 455 4.04 -14.28 -2.73
C VAL A 455 3.86 -15.78 -2.78
N GLU A 456 3.56 -16.39 -1.63
CA GLU A 456 3.45 -17.84 -1.54
C GLU A 456 2.44 -18.36 -2.58
N GLY A 457 2.98 -19.06 -3.58
CA GLY A 457 2.23 -19.50 -4.75
C GLY A 457 1.74 -20.95 -4.61
N SER A 458 1.18 -21.48 -5.70
CA SER A 458 0.98 -22.93 -5.81
C SER A 458 2.32 -23.65 -5.88
N ARG A 459 2.43 -24.86 -5.31
CA ARG A 459 3.65 -25.72 -5.28
C ARG A 459 4.45 -25.83 -6.59
N PHE A 460 3.84 -25.50 -7.74
CA PHE A 460 4.43 -25.56 -9.06
C PHE A 460 4.77 -24.20 -9.68
N PHE A 461 4.10 -23.09 -9.32
CA PHE A 461 4.30 -21.78 -9.96
C PHE A 461 4.69 -20.75 -8.92
N GLU A 462 5.78 -20.03 -9.19
CA GLU A 462 6.23 -18.94 -8.34
C GLU A 462 5.49 -17.66 -8.70
N SER A 463 5.23 -16.83 -7.70
CA SER A 463 4.58 -15.54 -7.88
C SER A 463 5.33 -14.49 -7.08
N TYR A 464 5.58 -13.35 -7.71
CA TYR A 464 6.33 -12.26 -7.12
C TYR A 464 5.53 -10.96 -7.25
N ARG A 465 5.48 -10.17 -6.18
CA ARG A 465 5.04 -8.78 -6.25
C ARG A 465 6.23 -7.93 -6.65
N LEU A 466 6.08 -7.20 -7.75
CA LEU A 466 7.02 -6.16 -8.16
C LEU A 466 6.39 -4.82 -7.83
N THR A 467 7.15 -3.90 -7.24
CA THR A 467 6.65 -2.57 -6.92
C THR A 467 7.41 -1.53 -7.72
N LEU A 468 6.68 -0.75 -8.53
CA LEU A 468 7.20 0.38 -9.30
C LEU A 468 6.26 1.61 -9.24
N ARG A 469 6.64 2.73 -9.88
CA ARG A 469 6.04 4.09 -9.75
C ARG A 469 4.68 4.14 -10.32
N THR A 470 4.62 3.41 -11.40
CA THR A 470 3.48 3.12 -12.20
C THR A 470 2.50 2.25 -11.44
N GLY A 471 2.89 1.66 -10.30
CA GLY A 471 2.09 0.85 -9.40
C GLY A 471 2.77 -0.47 -9.06
N SER A 472 2.10 -1.29 -8.26
CA SER A 472 2.52 -2.67 -8.02
C SER A 472 1.99 -3.62 -9.10
N TYR A 473 2.73 -4.70 -9.31
CA TYR A 473 2.46 -5.73 -10.30
C TYR A 473 2.63 -7.11 -9.67
N MET A 474 1.91 -8.09 -10.21
CA MET A 474 2.14 -9.49 -9.92
C MET A 474 2.79 -10.15 -11.13
N LEU A 475 3.99 -10.66 -10.93
CA LEU A 475 4.70 -11.55 -11.85
C LEU A 475 4.36 -12.98 -11.48
N ARG A 476 3.97 -13.78 -12.48
CA ARG A 476 3.75 -15.21 -12.33
C ARG A 476 4.65 -15.93 -13.31
N ILE A 477 5.46 -16.87 -12.83
CA ILE A 477 6.54 -17.48 -13.60
C ILE A 477 6.52 -19.01 -13.48
N GLN A 478 6.74 -19.69 -14.62
CA GLN A 478 6.82 -21.15 -14.72
C GLN A 478 8.08 -21.66 -14.00
N PRO A 479 8.06 -22.81 -13.30
CA PRO A 479 9.25 -23.34 -12.61
C PRO A 479 10.35 -23.74 -13.60
N ARG A 480 11.59 -23.91 -13.12
CA ARG A 480 12.69 -24.43 -13.93
C ARG A 480 12.47 -25.92 -14.25
N GLY A 481 12.75 -26.31 -15.49
CA GLY A 481 12.64 -27.70 -15.95
C GLY A 481 11.35 -28.03 -16.71
N PRO A 482 11.19 -29.29 -17.17
CA PRO A 482 10.02 -29.71 -17.93
C PRO A 482 8.77 -29.65 -17.05
N SER A 483 7.71 -29.03 -17.57
CA SER A 483 6.43 -28.93 -16.88
C SER A 483 5.88 -30.34 -16.61
N PRO A 484 5.48 -30.67 -15.37
CA PRO A 484 4.98 -32.02 -15.08
C PRO A 484 3.75 -32.36 -15.93
N TYR A 485 3.58 -33.64 -16.27
CA TYR A 485 2.48 -34.11 -17.13
C TYR A 485 1.12 -33.73 -16.52
N GLY A 486 0.29 -33.00 -17.26
CA GLY A 486 -1.00 -32.48 -16.77
C GLY A 486 -0.93 -31.19 -15.94
N SER A 487 0.22 -30.52 -15.91
CA SER A 487 0.36 -29.20 -15.29
C SER A 487 -0.46 -28.13 -16.02
N VAL A 488 -0.93 -27.16 -15.23
CA VAL A 488 -1.63 -25.97 -15.70
C VAL A 488 -0.74 -25.20 -16.68
N ASP A 489 -1.29 -24.81 -17.82
CA ASP A 489 -0.58 -23.95 -18.76
C ASP A 489 -0.74 -22.49 -18.36
N ILE A 490 0.37 -21.84 -18.00
CA ILE A 490 0.41 -20.42 -17.61
C ILE A 490 -0.08 -19.49 -18.73
N ARG A 491 0.03 -19.93 -20.00
CA ARG A 491 -0.52 -19.23 -21.15
C ARG A 491 -2.04 -19.21 -21.12
N ARG A 492 -2.67 -20.36 -20.87
CA ARG A 492 -4.14 -20.47 -20.77
C ARG A 492 -4.68 -19.65 -19.60
N GLU A 493 -3.95 -19.61 -18.49
CA GLU A 493 -4.29 -18.74 -17.35
C GLU A 493 -4.32 -17.26 -17.79
N TYR A 494 -3.27 -16.79 -18.47
CA TYR A 494 -3.20 -15.41 -18.98
C TYR A 494 -4.29 -15.11 -20.03
N GLU A 495 -4.45 -15.96 -21.04
CA GLU A 495 -5.44 -15.78 -22.12
C GLU A 495 -6.88 -15.76 -21.58
N THR A 496 -7.18 -16.62 -20.60
CA THR A 496 -8.49 -16.62 -19.91
C THR A 496 -8.71 -15.32 -19.18
N MET A 497 -7.73 -14.87 -18.38
CA MET A 497 -7.82 -13.61 -17.64
C MET A 497 -7.98 -12.41 -18.57
N ALA A 498 -7.22 -12.35 -19.67
CA ALA A 498 -7.32 -11.30 -20.66
C ALA A 498 -8.70 -11.26 -21.32
N HIS A 499 -9.20 -12.41 -21.76
CA HIS A 499 -10.53 -12.51 -22.36
C HIS A 499 -11.65 -12.07 -21.41
N LEU A 500 -11.63 -12.57 -20.17
CA LEU A 500 -12.65 -12.21 -19.18
C LEU A 500 -12.54 -10.76 -18.72
N HIS A 501 -11.33 -10.19 -18.66
CA HIS A 501 -11.13 -8.78 -18.33
C HIS A 501 -11.79 -7.86 -19.37
N GLU A 502 -11.69 -8.21 -20.66
CA GLU A 502 -12.29 -7.47 -21.76
C GLU A 502 -13.81 -7.69 -21.87
N MET A 503 -14.25 -8.95 -21.79
CA MET A 503 -15.65 -9.32 -22.04
C MET A 503 -16.57 -9.13 -20.83
N SER A 504 -16.01 -9.08 -19.61
CA SER A 504 -16.80 -9.07 -18.38
C SER A 504 -16.19 -8.15 -17.31
N PRO A 505 -16.27 -6.81 -17.51
CA PRO A 505 -15.69 -5.83 -16.58
C PRO A 505 -16.22 -5.93 -15.14
N GLU A 506 -17.44 -6.44 -14.97
CA GLU A 506 -18.07 -6.66 -13.66
C GLU A 506 -17.32 -7.65 -12.76
N LEU A 507 -16.50 -8.55 -13.33
CA LEU A 507 -15.67 -9.48 -12.58
C LEU A 507 -14.47 -8.79 -11.89
N GLN A 508 -14.14 -7.56 -12.29
CA GLN A 508 -13.03 -6.77 -11.76
C GLN A 508 -11.70 -7.56 -11.74
N ILE A 509 -11.43 -8.34 -12.79
CA ILE A 509 -10.19 -9.12 -12.91
C ILE A 509 -8.99 -8.17 -12.90
N PRO A 510 -7.93 -8.46 -12.12
CA PRO A 510 -6.70 -7.67 -12.14
C PRO A 510 -6.13 -7.61 -13.56
N THR A 511 -5.94 -6.38 -14.06
CA THR A 511 -5.60 -6.11 -15.46
C THR A 511 -4.37 -6.92 -15.90
N PRO A 512 -4.52 -7.87 -16.82
CA PRO A 512 -3.38 -8.56 -17.43
C PRO A 512 -2.62 -7.57 -18.33
N LEU A 513 -1.29 -7.62 -18.31
CA LEU A 513 -0.45 -6.62 -18.99
C LEU A 513 0.42 -7.20 -20.08
N LEU A 514 1.13 -8.29 -19.77
CA LEU A 514 2.15 -8.84 -20.65
C LEU A 514 2.30 -10.33 -20.42
N TYR A 515 2.44 -11.09 -21.51
CA TYR A 515 2.83 -12.50 -21.47
C TYR A 515 4.09 -12.72 -22.31
N CYS A 516 5.08 -13.40 -21.73
CA CYS A 516 6.32 -13.79 -22.37
C CYS A 516 6.32 -15.30 -22.64
N ASP A 517 6.18 -15.68 -23.91
CA ASP A 517 6.27 -17.08 -24.38
C ASP A 517 7.73 -17.51 -24.63
N SER A 518 8.66 -16.55 -24.74
CA SER A 518 10.04 -16.82 -25.10
C SER A 518 10.89 -17.26 -23.92
N TYR A 519 11.46 -18.46 -24.02
CA TYR A 519 12.48 -18.96 -23.09
C TYR A 519 13.81 -18.20 -23.18
N ALA A 520 14.04 -17.40 -24.23
CA ALA A 520 15.29 -16.68 -24.41
C ALA A 520 15.50 -15.53 -23.42
N VAL A 521 14.43 -15.08 -22.72
CA VAL A 521 14.51 -13.95 -21.77
C VAL A 521 15.19 -14.38 -20.48
N CYS A 522 14.64 -15.37 -19.77
CA CYS A 522 15.14 -15.84 -18.47
C CYS A 522 15.05 -17.37 -18.33
N GLY A 523 15.05 -18.11 -19.45
CA GLY A 523 14.90 -19.57 -19.45
C GLY A 523 13.52 -20.06 -19.01
N ARG A 524 12.55 -19.15 -18.83
CA ARG A 524 11.24 -19.41 -18.22
C ARG A 524 10.16 -18.55 -18.86
N ARG A 525 8.95 -19.09 -18.97
CA ARG A 525 7.76 -18.32 -19.38
C ARG A 525 7.15 -17.61 -18.19
N PHE A 526 6.64 -16.41 -18.40
CA PHE A 526 5.99 -15.63 -17.35
C PHE A 526 4.91 -14.72 -17.90
N PHE A 527 4.01 -14.27 -17.04
CA PHE A 527 3.17 -13.13 -17.33
C PHE A 527 3.17 -12.12 -16.19
N LEU A 528 2.80 -10.90 -16.54
CA LEU A 528 2.65 -9.77 -15.65
C LEU A 528 1.20 -9.28 -15.66
N ARG A 529 0.69 -8.94 -14.49
CA ARG A 529 -0.61 -8.28 -14.29
C ARG A 529 -0.50 -7.16 -13.27
N ARG A 530 -1.48 -6.25 -13.27
CA ARG A 530 -1.64 -5.26 -12.20
C ARG A 530 -1.90 -5.94 -10.87
N TYR A 531 -1.21 -5.48 -9.83
CA TYR A 531 -1.56 -5.83 -8.46
C TYR A 531 -2.85 -5.11 -8.08
N ARG A 532 -3.80 -5.84 -7.49
CA ARG A 532 -5.01 -5.28 -6.89
C ARG A 532 -4.84 -5.34 -5.38
N ASP A 533 -4.85 -4.17 -4.74
CA ASP A 533 -4.71 -4.05 -3.30
C ASP A 533 -6.03 -4.42 -2.62
N GLY A 534 -6.01 -5.54 -1.89
CA GLY A 534 -7.16 -6.16 -1.28
C GLY A 534 -6.76 -7.36 -0.43
N GLU A 535 -7.73 -7.88 0.31
CA GLU A 535 -7.55 -8.96 1.28
C GLU A 535 -8.27 -10.22 0.80
N ASN A 536 -7.53 -11.33 0.74
CA ASN A 536 -8.08 -12.66 0.48
C ASN A 536 -8.40 -13.34 1.80
N ILE A 537 -9.50 -14.08 1.86
CA ILE A 537 -9.83 -14.89 3.03
C ILE A 537 -9.24 -16.28 2.81
N ILE A 538 -7.99 -16.48 3.26
CA ILE A 538 -7.24 -17.72 3.07
C ILE A 538 -7.75 -18.80 4.03
N ASN A 539 -8.10 -18.40 5.26
CA ASN A 539 -8.61 -19.30 6.29
C ASN A 539 -10.01 -18.86 6.70
N VAL A 540 -10.97 -19.77 6.64
CA VAL A 540 -12.36 -19.46 6.99
C VAL A 540 -12.50 -19.07 8.46
N SER A 541 -11.55 -19.48 9.31
CA SER A 541 -11.45 -19.02 10.70
C SER A 541 -11.28 -17.50 10.85
N GLN A 542 -10.77 -16.78 9.85
CA GLN A 542 -10.69 -15.31 9.84
C GLN A 542 -12.08 -14.65 9.93
N LEU A 543 -13.12 -15.34 9.47
CA LEU A 543 -14.51 -14.87 9.56
C LEU A 543 -15.18 -15.21 10.90
N ILE A 544 -14.56 -16.07 11.71
CA ILE A 544 -15.02 -16.43 13.06
C ILE A 544 -14.40 -15.46 14.08
N GLN A 545 -13.10 -15.17 13.94
CA GLN A 545 -12.36 -14.26 14.81
C GLN A 545 -11.59 -13.25 13.95
N PRO A 546 -12.12 -12.04 13.73
CA PRO A 546 -11.45 -11.02 12.93
C PRO A 546 -10.15 -10.56 13.59
N ARG A 547 -9.09 -10.42 12.78
CA ARG A 547 -7.84 -9.79 13.23
C ARG A 547 -8.04 -8.28 13.28
N ILE A 548 -8.06 -7.68 14.47
CA ILE A 548 -7.95 -6.22 14.60
C ILE A 548 -6.46 -5.87 14.60
N ARG A 549 -5.90 -5.51 13.43
CA ARG A 549 -4.60 -4.83 13.37
C ARG A 549 -4.83 -3.33 13.20
N ARG A 550 -4.71 -2.56 14.29
CA ARG A 550 -4.50 -1.11 14.19
C ARG A 550 -3.00 -0.84 14.28
N PRO A 551 -2.36 -0.30 13.22
CA PRO A 551 -0.90 -0.15 13.18
C PRO A 551 -0.31 0.81 14.24
N TYR A 552 -1.13 1.59 14.96
CA TYR A 552 -0.65 2.63 15.89
C TYR A 552 -1.26 2.60 17.29
N SER A 553 -1.86 1.49 17.73
CA SER A 553 -2.38 1.41 19.10
C SER A 553 -2.33 -0.01 19.65
N LEU A 554 -1.19 -0.39 20.24
CA LEU A 554 -1.02 -1.65 20.98
C LEU A 554 -2.00 -1.80 22.16
N GLN A 555 -2.60 -0.70 22.63
CA GLN A 555 -3.45 -0.67 23.84
C GLN A 555 -4.96 -0.55 23.59
N ARG A 556 -5.45 -0.57 22.33
CA ARG A 556 -6.90 -0.53 22.05
C ARG A 556 -7.35 -1.78 21.29
N VAL A 557 -7.33 -2.90 22.00
CA VAL A 557 -8.01 -4.15 21.61
C VAL A 557 -9.42 -4.09 22.19
N SER A 558 -10.35 -3.42 21.51
CA SER A 558 -11.77 -3.47 21.89
C SER A 558 -12.49 -4.53 21.06
N ILE A 559 -13.01 -5.48 21.81
CA ILE A 559 -13.76 -6.70 21.50
C ILE A 559 -15.16 -6.35 20.92
N ASN A 560 -15.70 -7.24 20.08
CA ASN A 560 -17.00 -7.18 19.34
C ASN A 560 -16.95 -6.58 17.94
N VAL A 561 -16.33 -7.33 17.03
CA VAL A 561 -16.52 -7.21 15.59
C VAL A 561 -17.24 -8.49 15.13
N GLU A 562 -18.55 -8.41 14.92
CA GLU A 562 -19.31 -9.55 14.36
C GLU A 562 -19.31 -9.46 12.83
N LEU A 563 -18.43 -10.23 12.19
CA LEU A 563 -18.52 -10.45 10.76
C LEU A 563 -19.77 -11.28 10.45
N ARG A 564 -20.36 -11.07 9.26
CA ARG A 564 -21.50 -11.83 8.76
C ARG A 564 -21.06 -12.71 7.59
N PRO A 565 -20.58 -13.96 7.81
CA PRO A 565 -20.03 -14.80 6.76
C PRO A 565 -20.96 -14.99 5.55
N LYS A 566 -22.28 -15.11 5.79
CA LYS A 566 -23.30 -15.21 4.72
C LYS A 566 -23.21 -14.08 3.70
N LEU A 567 -22.84 -12.85 4.09
CA LEU A 567 -22.71 -11.72 3.16
C LEU A 567 -21.47 -11.84 2.26
N PHE A 568 -20.36 -12.36 2.78
CA PHE A 568 -19.15 -12.63 1.98
C PHE A 568 -19.44 -13.66 0.90
N TYR A 569 -20.06 -14.78 1.29
CA TYR A 569 -20.45 -15.82 0.34
C TYR A 569 -21.51 -15.35 -0.65
N LYS A 570 -22.46 -14.48 -0.24
CA LYS A 570 -23.42 -13.89 -1.17
C LYS A 570 -22.72 -13.10 -2.28
N GLN A 571 -21.70 -12.32 -1.97
CA GLN A 571 -20.91 -11.62 -3.00
C GLN A 571 -20.07 -12.56 -3.84
N ALA A 572 -19.45 -13.57 -3.23
CA ALA A 572 -18.70 -14.57 -3.96
C ALA A 572 -19.58 -15.32 -4.98
N ILE A 573 -20.78 -15.74 -4.59
CA ILE A 573 -21.73 -16.44 -5.48
C ILE A 573 -22.27 -15.50 -6.57
N ALA A 574 -22.48 -14.21 -6.28
CA ALA A 574 -22.86 -13.24 -7.29
C ALA A 574 -21.78 -13.11 -8.38
N VAL A 575 -20.51 -13.00 -7.99
CA VAL A 575 -19.38 -12.94 -8.93
C VAL A 575 -19.18 -14.26 -9.67
N LEU A 576 -19.37 -15.41 -9.01
CA LEU A 576 -19.35 -16.71 -9.69
C LEU A 576 -20.45 -16.82 -10.75
N SER A 577 -21.64 -16.27 -10.46
CA SER A 577 -22.76 -16.24 -11.41
C SER A 577 -22.42 -15.38 -12.63
N ALA A 578 -21.81 -14.21 -12.42
CA ALA A 578 -21.28 -13.37 -13.48
C ALA A 578 -20.22 -14.11 -14.33
N LEU A 579 -19.30 -14.82 -13.68
CA LEU A 579 -18.26 -15.61 -14.38
C LEU A 579 -18.90 -16.68 -15.27
N HIS A 580 -19.89 -17.41 -14.76
CA HIS A 580 -20.59 -18.46 -15.50
C HIS A 580 -21.55 -17.92 -16.59
N ASN A 581 -21.83 -16.62 -16.59
CA ASN A 581 -22.58 -15.94 -17.65
C ASN A 581 -21.64 -15.32 -18.70
N SER A 582 -20.35 -15.22 -18.39
CA SER A 582 -19.34 -14.66 -19.28
C SER A 582 -19.11 -15.59 -20.48
N PRO A 583 -18.85 -15.05 -21.68
CA PRO A 583 -18.57 -15.88 -22.85
C PRO A 583 -17.22 -16.61 -22.68
N PRO A 584 -17.12 -17.89 -23.08
CA PRO A 584 -15.88 -18.63 -22.97
C PRO A 584 -14.82 -18.14 -23.97
N PRO A 585 -13.52 -18.20 -23.60
CA PRO A 585 -12.41 -17.90 -24.50
C PRO A 585 -12.46 -18.70 -25.81
N PRO A 586 -11.88 -18.18 -26.91
CA PRO A 586 -11.93 -18.84 -28.23
C PRO A 586 -11.45 -20.30 -28.22
N PHE A 587 -10.35 -20.60 -27.51
CA PHE A 587 -9.81 -21.96 -27.42
C PHE A 587 -10.75 -22.93 -26.67
N MET A 588 -11.57 -22.43 -25.74
CA MET A 588 -12.58 -23.25 -25.05
C MET A 588 -13.81 -23.50 -25.92
N ARG A 589 -14.20 -22.52 -26.75
CA ARG A 589 -15.30 -22.68 -27.71
C ARG A 589 -15.01 -23.75 -28.75
N GLN A 590 -13.78 -23.79 -29.27
CA GLN A 590 -13.35 -24.82 -30.22
C GLN A 590 -13.49 -26.22 -29.61
N VAL A 591 -13.06 -26.40 -28.35
CA VAL A 591 -13.23 -27.67 -27.63
C VAL A 591 -14.71 -28.01 -27.44
N GLU A 592 -15.55 -27.04 -27.11
CA GLU A 592 -17.01 -27.26 -27.00
C GLU A 592 -17.63 -27.74 -28.32
N GLU A 593 -17.26 -27.09 -29.43
CA GLU A 593 -17.75 -27.43 -30.77
C GLU A 593 -17.30 -28.82 -31.21
N GLU A 594 -16.04 -29.19 -30.93
CA GLU A 594 -15.52 -30.54 -31.16
C GLU A 594 -16.24 -31.60 -30.31
N MET A 595 -16.52 -31.30 -29.04
CA MET A 595 -17.30 -32.18 -28.16
C MET A 595 -18.73 -32.39 -28.68
N ARG A 596 -19.38 -31.33 -29.19
CA ARG A 596 -20.70 -31.44 -29.82
C ARG A 596 -20.66 -32.26 -31.12
N ARG A 597 -19.63 -32.05 -31.96
CA ARG A 597 -19.46 -32.80 -33.23
C ARG A 597 -19.23 -34.29 -33.00
N THR A 598 -18.44 -34.65 -31.99
CA THR A 598 -18.07 -36.06 -31.71
C THR A 598 -19.17 -36.88 -31.04
N LYS A 599 -20.34 -36.29 -30.70
CA LYS A 599 -21.44 -36.96 -29.98
C LYS A 599 -20.95 -37.77 -28.76
N ARG A 600 -19.87 -37.37 -28.10
CA ARG A 600 -19.42 -38.03 -26.86
C ARG A 600 -20.36 -37.62 -25.73
N HIS A 601 -21.43 -38.40 -25.53
CA HIS A 601 -22.46 -38.18 -24.51
C HIS A 601 -21.97 -38.60 -23.11
N LYS A 602 -20.79 -38.13 -22.70
CA LYS A 602 -20.25 -38.40 -21.38
C LYS A 602 -20.50 -37.21 -20.48
N HIS A 603 -21.08 -37.46 -19.31
CA HIS A 603 -21.33 -36.39 -18.34
C HIS A 603 -20.01 -35.71 -17.92
N PRO A 604 -19.91 -34.37 -17.92
CA PRO A 604 -18.66 -33.67 -17.59
C PRO A 604 -18.11 -34.05 -16.21
N LEU A 605 -18.99 -34.15 -15.20
CA LEU A 605 -18.62 -34.59 -13.85
C LEU A 605 -18.02 -36.02 -13.84
N LEU A 606 -18.56 -36.94 -14.64
CA LEU A 606 -18.04 -38.31 -14.75
C LEU A 606 -16.60 -38.32 -15.29
N GLY A 607 -16.28 -37.43 -16.23
CA GLY A 607 -14.90 -37.24 -16.70
C GLY A 607 -13.95 -36.89 -15.56
N MET A 608 -14.30 -35.88 -14.76
CA MET A 608 -13.50 -35.43 -13.61
C MET A 608 -13.33 -36.50 -12.53
N VAL A 609 -14.39 -37.27 -12.25
CA VAL A 609 -14.34 -38.38 -11.28
C VAL A 609 -13.39 -39.47 -11.78
N GLN A 610 -13.48 -39.85 -13.05
CA GLN A 610 -12.60 -40.85 -13.63
C GLN A 610 -11.14 -40.39 -13.66
N GLU A 611 -10.87 -39.12 -13.95
CA GLU A 611 -9.52 -38.53 -13.84
C GLU A 611 -8.96 -38.65 -12.41
N SER A 612 -9.80 -38.39 -11.40
CA SER A 612 -9.40 -38.51 -9.98
C SER A 612 -9.11 -39.97 -9.60
N ILE A 613 -9.95 -40.91 -10.04
CA ILE A 613 -9.73 -42.35 -9.83
C ILE A 613 -8.44 -42.81 -10.50
N GLU A 614 -8.19 -42.38 -11.73
CA GLU A 614 -6.99 -42.72 -12.48
C GLU A 614 -5.73 -42.14 -11.85
N MET A 615 -5.80 -40.89 -11.36
CA MET A 615 -4.72 -40.27 -10.60
C MET A 615 -4.39 -41.09 -9.34
N TYR A 616 -5.41 -41.50 -8.57
CA TYR A 616 -5.24 -42.35 -7.40
C TYR A 616 -4.57 -43.69 -7.75
N LYS A 617 -5.03 -44.36 -8.82
CA LYS A 617 -4.43 -45.63 -9.29
C LYS A 617 -2.96 -45.49 -9.69
N ARG A 618 -2.60 -44.41 -10.40
CA ARG A 618 -1.21 -44.12 -10.78
C ARG A 618 -0.30 -43.87 -9.57
N VAL A 619 -0.85 -43.28 -8.52
CA VAL A 619 -0.12 -43.07 -7.26
C VAL A 619 0.14 -44.42 -6.58
N LEU A 620 -0.85 -45.31 -6.53
CA LEU A 620 -0.68 -46.67 -6.01
C LEU A 620 0.38 -47.45 -6.79
N SER A 621 0.33 -47.45 -8.13
CA SER A 621 1.29 -48.20 -8.95
C SER A 621 2.74 -47.73 -8.78
N LYS A 622 2.95 -46.42 -8.54
CA LYS A 622 4.29 -45.86 -8.26
C LYS A 622 4.81 -46.22 -6.87
N SER A 623 3.91 -46.42 -5.91
CA SER A 623 4.28 -46.78 -4.54
C SER A 623 4.73 -48.24 -4.38
N GLU A 624 4.21 -49.15 -5.19
CA GLU A 624 4.59 -50.58 -5.18
C GLU A 624 6.02 -50.82 -5.73
N THR A 625 6.51 -49.95 -6.61
CA THR A 625 7.84 -50.07 -7.26
C THR A 625 9.02 -49.55 -6.44
N SER A 626 8.81 -49.04 -5.22
CA SER A 626 9.90 -48.48 -4.40
C SER A 626 9.65 -48.75 -2.93
N GLY A 627 10.49 -49.58 -2.30
CA GLY A 627 10.49 -49.89 -0.86
C GLY A 627 10.82 -48.71 0.08
N ARG A 628 10.44 -47.49 -0.30
CA ARG A 628 10.61 -46.25 0.47
C ARG A 628 9.44 -45.95 1.42
N PHE A 629 8.26 -46.49 1.15
CA PHE A 629 7.05 -46.24 1.95
C PHE A 629 6.54 -47.57 2.52
N ASP A 630 6.95 -47.89 3.73
CA ASP A 630 6.50 -49.07 4.51
C ASP A 630 5.01 -48.94 4.98
N VAL A 631 4.24 -48.06 4.35
CA VAL A 631 2.85 -47.71 4.67
C VAL A 631 1.99 -47.95 3.44
N GLN A 632 0.99 -48.81 3.56
CA GLN A 632 0.03 -49.07 2.49
C GLN A 632 -0.78 -47.80 2.21
N LEU A 633 -0.51 -47.12 1.10
CA LEU A 633 -1.20 -45.88 0.66
C LEU A 633 -2.65 -46.13 0.17
N ARG A 634 -3.14 -47.36 0.31
CA ARG A 634 -4.46 -47.79 -0.15
C ARG A 634 -5.53 -47.41 0.86
N SER A 635 -6.49 -46.60 0.43
CA SER A 635 -7.69 -46.23 1.18
C SER A 635 -8.92 -46.99 0.67
N ALA A 636 -9.50 -47.83 1.54
CA ALA A 636 -10.77 -48.50 1.25
C ALA A 636 -11.93 -47.52 1.12
N MET A 637 -11.90 -46.40 1.86
CA MET A 637 -12.94 -45.38 1.84
C MET A 637 -12.98 -44.62 0.50
N ILE A 638 -11.82 -44.31 -0.08
CA ILE A 638 -11.73 -43.69 -1.41
C ILE A 638 -12.24 -44.63 -2.50
N GLU A 639 -11.91 -45.92 -2.42
CA GLU A 639 -12.39 -46.93 -3.37
C GLU A 639 -13.90 -47.15 -3.25
N GLU A 640 -14.45 -47.17 -2.03
CA GLU A 640 -15.91 -47.25 -1.80
C GLU A 640 -16.62 -46.00 -2.33
N LEU A 641 -16.11 -44.80 -2.03
CA LEU A 641 -16.67 -43.54 -2.53
C LEU A 641 -16.64 -43.48 -4.06
N SER A 642 -15.53 -43.91 -4.67
CA SER A 642 -15.38 -43.98 -6.13
C SER A 642 -16.47 -44.85 -6.76
N ARG A 643 -16.71 -46.05 -6.21
CA ARG A 643 -17.78 -46.94 -6.68
C ARG A 643 -19.17 -46.32 -6.49
N ALA A 644 -19.43 -45.71 -5.33
CA ALA A 644 -20.71 -45.08 -5.02
C ALA A 644 -21.04 -43.91 -5.96
N ILE A 645 -20.04 -43.08 -6.32
CA ILE A 645 -20.22 -41.99 -7.27
C ILE A 645 -20.45 -42.53 -8.69
N LEU A 646 -19.66 -43.52 -9.13
CA LEU A 646 -19.83 -44.13 -10.45
C LEU A 646 -21.23 -44.75 -10.63
N ALA A 647 -21.78 -45.36 -9.57
CA ALA A 647 -23.14 -45.91 -9.59
C ALA A 647 -24.21 -44.83 -9.86
N CYS A 648 -23.97 -43.56 -9.51
CA CYS A 648 -24.93 -42.47 -9.79
C CYS A 648 -25.01 -42.10 -11.28
N PHE A 649 -24.11 -42.61 -12.12
CA PHE A 649 -24.08 -42.41 -13.57
C PHE A 649 -24.46 -43.68 -14.36
N ASP A 650 -24.80 -44.76 -13.67
CA ASP A 650 -25.15 -46.02 -14.30
C ASP A 650 -26.51 -45.92 -15.00
N GLN A 651 -26.52 -46.20 -16.31
CA GLN A 651 -27.70 -46.11 -17.17
C GLN A 651 -28.72 -47.23 -16.91
N THR A 652 -28.35 -48.25 -16.14
CA THR A 652 -29.23 -49.37 -15.76
C THR A 652 -30.10 -49.08 -14.54
N GLN A 653 -29.89 -47.95 -13.85
CA GLN A 653 -30.70 -47.51 -12.70
C GLN A 653 -31.98 -46.78 -13.14
N LEU A 654 -32.98 -46.73 -12.25
CA LEU A 654 -34.21 -45.95 -12.46
C LEU A 654 -33.89 -44.50 -12.83
N SER A 655 -34.61 -43.92 -13.80
CA SER A 655 -34.38 -42.57 -14.33
C SER A 655 -34.27 -41.47 -13.25
N HIS A 656 -35.02 -41.60 -12.15
CA HIS A 656 -34.99 -40.67 -11.01
C HIS A 656 -33.72 -40.75 -10.12
N GLN A 657 -32.83 -41.73 -10.36
CA GLN A 657 -31.56 -41.88 -9.64
C GLN A 657 -30.36 -41.36 -10.44
N MET A 658 -30.51 -41.16 -11.74
CA MET A 658 -29.47 -40.61 -12.61
C MET A 658 -29.29 -39.10 -12.42
N ILE A 659 -28.07 -38.63 -12.64
CA ILE A 659 -27.75 -37.20 -12.65
C ILE A 659 -28.08 -36.64 -14.04
N PRO A 660 -28.88 -35.56 -14.13
CA PRO A 660 -29.21 -34.97 -15.42
C PRO A 660 -27.96 -34.33 -16.06
N MET A 661 -27.90 -34.35 -17.38
CA MET A 661 -26.88 -33.58 -18.11
C MET A 661 -27.08 -32.08 -17.87
N PRO A 662 -26.01 -31.29 -17.74
CA PRO A 662 -26.13 -29.84 -17.59
C PRO A 662 -26.68 -29.20 -18.87
N ASP A 663 -27.60 -28.24 -18.71
CA ASP A 663 -28.23 -27.51 -19.81
C ASP A 663 -27.19 -26.78 -20.70
N ARG A 664 -26.12 -26.27 -20.07
CA ARG A 664 -25.05 -25.53 -20.75
C ARG A 664 -23.74 -25.64 -19.97
N LEU A 665 -22.65 -25.85 -20.69
CA LEU A 665 -21.30 -25.77 -20.10
C LEU A 665 -20.86 -24.31 -19.96
N VAL A 666 -20.09 -24.04 -18.91
CA VAL A 666 -19.61 -22.69 -18.58
C VAL A 666 -18.09 -22.70 -18.40
N THR A 667 -17.49 -21.52 -18.42
CA THR A 667 -16.10 -21.32 -17.98
C THR A 667 -16.05 -21.50 -16.47
N LEU A 668 -15.51 -22.63 -16.03
CA LEU A 668 -15.27 -22.90 -14.62
C LEU A 668 -14.04 -22.14 -14.14
N HIS A 669 -14.09 -21.61 -12.94
CA HIS A 669 -12.91 -21.19 -12.20
C HIS A 669 -12.03 -22.41 -11.86
N GLY A 670 -12.65 -23.52 -11.46
CA GLY A 670 -12.02 -24.83 -11.22
C GLY A 670 -11.55 -25.08 -9.79
N ASN A 671 -11.44 -24.03 -8.96
CA ASN A 671 -11.20 -24.12 -7.51
C ASN A 671 -11.74 -22.86 -6.81
N PHE A 672 -13.03 -22.57 -6.98
CA PHE A 672 -13.64 -21.35 -6.48
C PHE A 672 -13.92 -21.40 -4.97
N ASN A 673 -13.29 -20.51 -4.21
CA ASN A 673 -13.51 -20.34 -2.76
C ASN A 673 -13.16 -18.90 -2.32
N LEU A 674 -13.31 -18.57 -1.03
CA LEU A 674 -13.04 -17.20 -0.57
C LEU A 674 -11.57 -16.75 -0.69
N SER A 675 -10.62 -17.67 -0.89
CA SER A 675 -9.22 -17.32 -1.17
C SER A 675 -8.98 -16.90 -2.63
N SER A 676 -9.94 -17.19 -3.52
CA SER A 676 -9.92 -16.82 -4.94
C SER A 676 -10.58 -15.45 -5.22
N VAL A 677 -11.09 -14.77 -4.20
CA VAL A 677 -11.71 -13.44 -4.32
C VAL A 677 -11.06 -12.45 -3.36
N LEU A 678 -10.93 -11.21 -3.83
CA LEU A 678 -10.34 -10.10 -3.09
C LEU A 678 -11.46 -9.24 -2.50
N PHE A 679 -11.39 -8.94 -1.22
CA PHE A 679 -12.23 -7.96 -0.54
C PHE A 679 -11.44 -6.69 -0.21
N THR A 680 -12.13 -5.57 0.00
CA THR A 680 -11.47 -4.38 0.58
C THR A 680 -10.99 -4.68 1.99
N HIS A 681 -9.87 -4.09 2.41
CA HIS A 681 -9.36 -4.17 3.79
C HIS A 681 -10.44 -3.83 4.85
N ARG A 682 -11.30 -2.85 4.54
CA ARG A 682 -12.40 -2.45 5.45
C ARG A 682 -13.50 -3.51 5.62
N SER A 683 -13.62 -4.47 4.68
CA SER A 683 -14.62 -5.53 4.75
C SER A 683 -14.46 -6.41 5.99
N LEU A 684 -13.21 -6.56 6.47
CA LEU A 684 -12.87 -7.42 7.59
C LEU A 684 -12.86 -6.67 8.95
N GLU A 685 -13.15 -5.37 8.95
CA GLU A 685 -13.34 -4.58 10.18
C GLU A 685 -14.67 -4.87 10.88
N GLY A 686 -15.59 -5.62 10.23
CA GLY A 686 -16.90 -6.08 10.72
C GLY A 686 -17.77 -5.02 11.42
N ARG A 687 -17.71 -3.79 10.90
CA ARG A 687 -18.65 -2.72 11.24
C ARG A 687 -19.81 -2.75 10.26
N ALA A 688 -21.05 -2.60 10.74
CA ALA A 688 -22.23 -2.47 9.88
C ALA A 688 -22.11 -1.34 8.83
N LYS A 689 -21.31 -0.30 9.12
CA LYS A 689 -21.00 0.80 8.21
C LYS A 689 -20.17 0.38 6.98
N TYR A 690 -19.40 -0.71 7.07
CA TYR A 690 -18.55 -1.21 5.99
C TYR A 690 -18.96 -2.65 5.66
N PRO A 691 -20.00 -2.86 4.84
CA PRO A 691 -20.37 -4.19 4.40
C PRO A 691 -19.22 -4.82 3.60
N PRO A 692 -19.18 -6.17 3.48
CA PRO A 692 -18.22 -6.82 2.60
C PRO A 692 -18.27 -6.17 1.22
N HIS A 693 -17.11 -5.92 0.62
CA HIS A 693 -17.03 -5.37 -0.73
C HIS A 693 -15.92 -6.07 -1.50
N LEU A 694 -16.34 -6.93 -2.43
CA LEU A 694 -15.47 -7.68 -3.33
C LEU A 694 -14.96 -6.77 -4.45
N ILE A 695 -13.64 -6.78 -4.67
CA ILE A 695 -12.92 -5.89 -5.59
C ILE A 695 -12.09 -6.63 -6.67
N GLY A 696 -12.13 -7.97 -6.67
CA GLY A 696 -11.62 -8.76 -7.79
C GLY A 696 -11.67 -10.26 -7.56
N ILE A 697 -11.49 -11.01 -8.65
CA ILE A 697 -11.30 -12.48 -8.67
C ILE A 697 -9.89 -12.81 -9.17
N VAL A 698 -9.28 -13.85 -8.59
CA VAL A 698 -7.89 -14.27 -8.83
C VAL A 698 -7.77 -15.80 -8.86
N GLN A 699 -6.62 -16.33 -9.32
CA GLN A 699 -6.28 -17.77 -9.35
C GLN A 699 -6.96 -18.61 -10.46
N PHE A 700 -6.94 -18.12 -11.71
CA PHE A 700 -7.49 -18.79 -12.90
C PHE A 700 -6.68 -20.00 -13.43
N LYS A 701 -5.89 -20.64 -12.56
CA LYS A 701 -5.02 -21.76 -12.93
C LYS A 701 -5.78 -23.01 -13.37
N PHE A 702 -6.97 -23.27 -12.82
CA PHE A 702 -7.71 -24.50 -13.10
C PHE A 702 -8.89 -24.27 -14.04
N THR A 703 -8.88 -23.16 -14.78
CA THR A 703 -9.99 -22.77 -15.63
C THR A 703 -10.14 -23.72 -16.82
N ARG A 704 -11.36 -24.21 -17.01
CA ARG A 704 -11.75 -25.11 -18.09
C ARG A 704 -13.24 -25.00 -18.37
N LEU A 705 -13.69 -25.59 -19.47
CA LEU A 705 -15.11 -25.73 -19.74
C LEU A 705 -15.70 -26.88 -18.91
N GLY A 706 -16.85 -26.67 -18.27
CA GLY A 706 -17.51 -27.74 -17.52
C GLY A 706 -18.86 -27.36 -16.92
N ASP A 707 -19.33 -28.22 -16.01
CA ASP A 707 -20.63 -28.05 -15.35
C ASP A 707 -20.55 -27.01 -14.22
N PRO A 708 -21.43 -25.99 -14.21
CA PRO A 708 -21.39 -24.91 -13.22
C PRO A 708 -21.44 -25.38 -11.76
N LEU A 709 -22.11 -26.50 -11.47
CA LEU A 709 -22.25 -27.00 -10.10
C LEU A 709 -20.91 -27.44 -9.49
N VAL A 710 -19.87 -27.67 -10.30
CA VAL A 710 -18.52 -27.97 -9.82
C VAL A 710 -17.96 -26.82 -8.99
N ASP A 711 -18.06 -25.57 -9.47
CA ASP A 711 -17.56 -24.42 -8.71
C ASP A 711 -18.48 -24.05 -7.55
N VAL A 712 -19.79 -24.28 -7.66
CA VAL A 712 -20.72 -24.11 -6.54
C VAL A 712 -20.40 -25.11 -5.42
N ALA A 713 -20.08 -26.36 -5.78
CA ALA A 713 -19.62 -27.37 -4.84
C ALA A 713 -18.27 -27.00 -4.23
N SER A 714 -17.34 -26.43 -5.04
CA SER A 714 -16.05 -25.93 -4.57
C SER A 714 -16.23 -24.84 -3.50
N ALA A 715 -17.16 -23.90 -3.73
CA ALA A 715 -17.50 -22.85 -2.77
C ALA A 715 -18.07 -23.40 -1.45
N ALA A 716 -18.71 -24.56 -1.48
CA ALA A 716 -19.32 -25.22 -0.32
C ALA A 716 -18.36 -26.16 0.44
N MET A 717 -17.15 -26.41 -0.09
CA MET A 717 -16.23 -27.39 0.50
C MET A 717 -15.81 -27.06 1.94
N PHE A 718 -15.80 -25.79 2.33
CA PHE A 718 -15.47 -25.37 3.71
C PHE A 718 -16.38 -26.00 4.78
N CYS A 719 -17.61 -26.40 4.44
CA CYS A 719 -18.50 -27.13 5.35
C CYS A 719 -17.98 -28.54 5.68
N PHE A 720 -17.15 -29.11 4.81
CA PHE A 720 -16.61 -30.47 4.89
C PHE A 720 -15.13 -30.51 5.25
N LEU A 721 -14.48 -29.35 5.43
CA LEU A 721 -13.08 -29.23 5.82
C LEU A 721 -12.96 -28.84 7.30
N LYS A 722 -11.89 -29.30 7.96
CA LYS A 722 -11.56 -28.93 9.35
C LYS A 722 -10.93 -27.54 9.39
N GLN A 723 -10.88 -26.91 10.56
CA GLN A 723 -10.09 -25.68 10.74
C GLN A 723 -8.61 -25.91 10.37
N PRO A 724 -7.92 -24.92 9.77
CA PRO A 724 -8.37 -23.56 9.49
C PRO A 724 -9.13 -23.38 8.14
N ASP A 725 -9.12 -24.39 7.27
CA ASP A 725 -9.70 -24.34 5.91
C ASP A 725 -11.23 -24.39 5.89
N GLY A 726 -11.86 -24.85 6.97
CA GLY A 726 -13.30 -25.02 7.05
C GLY A 726 -13.86 -24.99 8.48
N ILE A 727 -15.12 -25.38 8.61
CA ILE A 727 -15.91 -25.29 9.84
C ILE A 727 -16.48 -26.64 10.30
N TYR A 728 -16.00 -27.75 9.74
CA TYR A 728 -16.59 -29.06 10.01
C TYR A 728 -16.55 -29.44 11.50
N ASP A 729 -15.45 -29.13 12.18
CA ASP A 729 -15.19 -29.46 13.59
C ASP A 729 -15.57 -28.34 14.56
N THR A 730 -16.22 -27.26 14.10
CA THR A 730 -16.65 -26.17 14.98
C THR A 730 -18.00 -26.46 15.66
N PRO A 731 -18.28 -25.82 16.82
CA PRO A 731 -19.60 -25.82 17.45
C PRO A 731 -20.74 -25.43 16.50
N HIS A 732 -21.95 -25.92 16.80
CA HIS A 732 -23.14 -25.67 15.98
C HIS A 732 -23.47 -24.18 15.87
N GLU A 733 -23.30 -23.42 16.96
CA GLU A 733 -23.49 -21.97 17.03
C GLU A 733 -22.68 -21.23 15.96
N ILE A 734 -21.41 -21.62 15.77
CA ILE A 734 -20.54 -21.05 14.75
C ILE A 734 -21.00 -21.47 13.35
N LYS A 735 -21.39 -22.74 13.17
CA LYS A 735 -21.82 -23.26 11.87
C LYS A 735 -23.04 -22.52 11.31
N ILE A 736 -23.99 -22.13 12.17
CA ILE A 736 -25.21 -21.40 11.77
C ILE A 736 -24.89 -20.00 11.16
N LEU A 737 -23.77 -19.40 11.54
CA LEU A 737 -23.31 -18.10 11.00
C LEU A 737 -22.91 -18.19 9.52
N PHE A 738 -22.54 -19.37 9.04
CA PHE A 738 -22.16 -19.64 7.67
C PHE A 738 -23.36 -20.13 6.83
N PRO A 739 -23.33 -19.95 5.50
CA PRO A 739 -24.34 -20.55 4.64
C PRO A 739 -24.19 -22.07 4.59
N SER A 740 -25.31 -22.80 4.56
CA SER A 740 -25.28 -24.24 4.29
C SER A 740 -24.98 -24.50 2.81
N PRO A 741 -24.57 -25.74 2.43
CA PRO A 741 -24.43 -26.10 1.01
C PRO A 741 -25.72 -25.90 0.20
N SER A 742 -26.89 -26.11 0.81
CA SER A 742 -28.17 -25.81 0.17
C SER A 742 -28.35 -24.30 -0.04
N ASP A 743 -27.98 -23.46 0.93
CA ASP A 743 -28.11 -22.01 0.79
C ASP A 743 -27.22 -21.46 -0.35
N LEU A 744 -25.99 -21.99 -0.48
CA LEU A 744 -25.08 -21.63 -1.58
C LEU A 744 -25.65 -22.02 -2.95
N LEU A 745 -26.19 -23.25 -3.06
CA LEU A 745 -26.87 -23.71 -4.26
C LEU A 745 -28.05 -22.81 -4.61
N GLU A 746 -28.91 -22.51 -3.64
CA GLU A 746 -30.10 -21.67 -3.87
C GLU A 746 -29.73 -20.23 -4.23
N MET A 747 -28.70 -19.65 -3.60
CA MET A 747 -28.18 -18.34 -4.00
C MET A 747 -27.70 -18.34 -5.45
N TYR A 748 -26.99 -19.37 -5.88
CA TYR A 748 -26.49 -19.50 -7.26
C TYR A 748 -27.62 -19.70 -8.27
N CYS A 749 -28.52 -20.67 -8.00
CA CYS A 749 -29.66 -20.97 -8.86
C CYS A 749 -30.56 -19.75 -9.03
N SER A 750 -30.82 -18.99 -7.96
CA SER A 750 -31.62 -17.76 -8.00
C SER A 750 -30.91 -16.64 -8.76
N ALA A 751 -29.61 -16.44 -8.54
CA ALA A 751 -28.85 -15.37 -9.20
C ALA A 751 -28.69 -15.60 -10.71
N ARG A 752 -28.54 -16.86 -11.13
CA ARG A 752 -28.31 -17.21 -12.55
C ARG A 752 -29.57 -17.63 -13.30
N GLY A 753 -30.62 -18.06 -12.60
CA GLY A 753 -31.76 -18.73 -13.23
C GLY A 753 -31.49 -20.19 -13.60
N TYR A 754 -30.57 -20.87 -12.90
CA TYR A 754 -30.18 -22.25 -13.20
C TYR A 754 -31.02 -23.26 -12.41
N MET A 755 -31.48 -24.35 -13.05
CA MET A 755 -32.30 -25.42 -12.44
C MET A 755 -33.58 -24.96 -11.71
N LEU A 756 -34.11 -23.77 -12.03
CA LEU A 756 -35.29 -23.22 -11.35
C LEU A 756 -36.59 -24.01 -11.66
N HIS A 757 -36.60 -24.81 -12.73
CA HIS A 757 -37.71 -25.69 -13.08
C HIS A 757 -37.82 -26.92 -12.16
N LEU A 758 -36.77 -27.26 -11.41
CA LEU A 758 -36.77 -28.33 -10.42
C LEU A 758 -37.19 -27.78 -9.06
N ASP A 759 -37.73 -28.61 -8.18
CA ASP A 759 -37.96 -28.20 -6.79
C ASP A 759 -36.64 -28.14 -5.99
N ARG A 760 -36.67 -27.47 -4.82
CA ARG A 760 -35.47 -27.30 -3.99
C ARG A 760 -34.87 -28.63 -3.52
N ARG A 761 -35.70 -29.65 -3.28
CA ARG A 761 -35.25 -30.98 -2.83
C ARG A 761 -34.51 -31.72 -3.95
N CYS A 762 -35.07 -31.77 -5.15
CA CYS A 762 -34.44 -32.38 -6.32
C CYS A 762 -33.12 -31.69 -6.68
N ARG A 763 -33.09 -30.35 -6.68
CA ARG A 763 -31.84 -29.59 -6.89
C ARG A 763 -30.75 -30.01 -5.91
N TYR A 764 -31.09 -30.08 -4.62
CA TYR A 764 -30.13 -30.44 -3.60
C TYR A 764 -29.68 -31.91 -3.71
N ASP A 765 -30.57 -32.82 -4.09
CA ASP A 765 -30.22 -34.23 -4.31
C ASP A 765 -29.29 -34.47 -5.49
N ILE A 766 -29.39 -33.64 -6.54
CA ILE A 766 -28.41 -33.59 -7.62
C ILE A 766 -27.07 -33.06 -7.09
N PHE A 767 -27.12 -31.93 -6.38
CA PHE A 767 -25.93 -31.25 -5.86
C PHE A 767 -25.11 -32.11 -4.87
N LYS A 768 -25.76 -32.98 -4.09
CA LYS A 768 -25.09 -33.95 -3.21
C LYS A 768 -24.04 -34.80 -3.93
N VAL A 769 -24.26 -35.16 -5.20
CA VAL A 769 -23.27 -35.95 -5.95
C VAL A 769 -22.04 -35.11 -6.34
N TYR A 770 -22.22 -33.81 -6.60
CA TYR A 770 -21.10 -32.89 -6.86
C TYR A 770 -20.26 -32.68 -5.60
N LEU A 771 -20.90 -32.51 -4.44
CA LEU A 771 -20.21 -32.42 -3.14
C LEU A 771 -19.41 -33.70 -2.85
N ALA A 772 -20.01 -34.87 -3.04
CA ALA A 772 -19.32 -36.15 -2.86
C ALA A 772 -18.14 -36.31 -3.84
N SER A 773 -18.31 -35.87 -5.09
CA SER A 773 -17.25 -35.89 -6.11
C SER A 773 -16.07 -34.99 -5.75
N LEU A 774 -16.31 -33.82 -5.13
CA LEU A 774 -15.23 -32.95 -4.68
C LEU A 774 -14.54 -33.47 -3.41
N CYS A 775 -15.28 -34.14 -2.52
CA CYS A 775 -14.67 -34.90 -1.42
C CYS A 775 -13.69 -35.96 -1.94
N LEU A 776 -14.08 -36.72 -2.98
CA LEU A 776 -13.21 -37.70 -3.64
C LEU A 776 -11.97 -37.01 -4.22
N GLN A 777 -12.16 -35.96 -5.03
CA GLN A 777 -11.06 -35.23 -5.66
C GLN A 777 -10.05 -34.72 -4.62
N ARG A 778 -10.53 -34.09 -3.54
CA ARG A 778 -9.68 -33.56 -2.48
C ARG A 778 -8.97 -34.65 -1.68
N ALA A 779 -9.63 -35.78 -1.42
CA ALA A 779 -9.00 -36.94 -0.76
C ALA A 779 -7.88 -37.54 -1.63
N THR A 780 -8.11 -37.69 -2.94
CA THR A 780 -7.09 -38.15 -3.88
C THR A 780 -5.90 -37.19 -3.97
N MET A 781 -6.15 -35.87 -3.98
CA MET A 781 -5.07 -34.87 -3.99
C MET A 781 -4.18 -34.98 -2.75
N LEU A 782 -4.77 -35.18 -1.55
CA LEU A 782 -4.00 -35.37 -0.31
C LEU A 782 -3.06 -36.58 -0.40
N ILE A 783 -3.51 -37.70 -0.99
CA ILE A 783 -2.67 -38.90 -1.17
C ILE A 783 -1.59 -38.67 -2.22
N THR A 784 -1.93 -37.98 -3.31
CA THR A 784 -0.99 -37.65 -4.38
C THR A 784 0.13 -36.74 -3.89
N ASP A 785 -0.20 -35.81 -2.99
CA ASP A 785 0.74 -34.90 -2.35
C ASP A 785 1.76 -35.62 -1.46
N ILE A 786 1.39 -36.74 -0.83
CA ILE A 786 2.32 -37.57 -0.04
C ILE A 786 3.40 -38.18 -0.95
N VAL A 787 2.99 -38.75 -2.09
CA VAL A 787 3.91 -39.46 -3.00
C VAL A 787 4.78 -38.50 -3.83
N SER A 788 4.27 -37.29 -4.10
CA SER A 788 5.00 -36.26 -4.85
C SER A 788 5.94 -35.42 -3.96
N GLY A 789 5.88 -35.58 -2.63
CA GLY A 789 6.63 -34.78 -1.67
C GLY A 789 8.08 -35.23 -1.51
N THR A 790 9.03 -34.40 -1.97
CA THR A 790 10.37 -34.31 -1.38
C THR A 790 10.25 -33.75 0.03
N ILE A 791 9.94 -34.61 1.00
CA ILE A 791 10.20 -34.31 2.40
C ILE A 791 11.72 -34.35 2.55
N SER A 792 12.30 -33.32 3.18
CA SER A 792 13.69 -33.32 3.64
C SER A 792 14.04 -34.71 4.22
N PRO A 793 15.24 -35.28 4.03
CA PRO A 793 15.61 -36.62 4.48
C PRO A 793 15.43 -36.90 6.00
N HIS A 794 14.88 -35.95 6.76
CA HIS A 794 14.55 -36.03 8.18
C HIS A 794 13.07 -35.80 8.56
N GLY A 795 12.11 -35.79 7.62
CA GLY A 795 10.69 -35.66 7.99
C GLY A 795 10.07 -36.96 8.50
N LYS A 796 9.47 -36.89 9.68
CA LYS A 796 8.96 -38.00 10.50
C LYS A 796 7.75 -38.71 9.86
N ARG A 797 7.79 -40.06 9.85
CA ARG A 797 6.70 -41.02 9.47
C ARG A 797 5.29 -40.66 9.99
N TYR A 798 5.19 -39.92 11.09
CA TYR A 798 3.93 -39.46 11.70
C TYR A 798 3.13 -38.47 10.84
N SER A 799 3.78 -37.73 9.93
CA SER A 799 3.11 -36.73 9.08
C SER A 799 2.31 -37.37 7.92
N ASP A 800 2.77 -38.49 7.40
CA ASP A 800 2.13 -39.21 6.30
C ASP A 800 0.88 -39.97 6.77
N SER A 801 0.95 -40.65 7.92
CA SER A 801 -0.21 -41.36 8.52
C SER A 801 -1.38 -40.41 8.85
N ARG A 802 -1.09 -39.17 9.25
CA ARG A 802 -2.12 -38.15 9.49
C ARG A 802 -2.81 -37.71 8.21
N SER A 803 -2.06 -37.58 7.12
CA SER A 803 -2.59 -37.15 5.81
C SER A 803 -3.50 -38.22 5.18
N ILE A 804 -3.14 -39.50 5.33
CA ILE A 804 -4.01 -40.63 4.90
C ILE A 804 -5.30 -40.66 5.72
N ALA A 805 -5.21 -40.54 7.04
CA ALA A 805 -6.40 -40.50 7.91
C ALA A 805 -7.32 -39.30 7.59
N GLN A 806 -6.75 -38.17 7.19
CA GLN A 806 -7.53 -37.01 6.71
C GLN A 806 -8.23 -37.31 5.38
N ALA A 807 -7.56 -37.97 4.44
CA ALA A 807 -8.15 -38.40 3.18
C ALA A 807 -9.31 -39.39 3.40
N ASP A 808 -9.14 -40.36 4.30
CA ASP A 808 -10.20 -41.31 4.69
C ASP A 808 -11.41 -40.62 5.33
N GLN A 809 -11.16 -39.68 6.25
CA GLN A 809 -12.23 -38.91 6.88
C GLN A 809 -13.02 -38.10 5.85
N LEU A 810 -12.36 -37.52 4.86
CA LEU A 810 -13.02 -36.76 3.80
C LEU A 810 -13.81 -37.65 2.85
N ALA A 811 -13.25 -38.82 2.48
CA ALA A 811 -13.95 -39.82 1.69
C ALA A 811 -15.20 -40.34 2.42
N LYS A 812 -15.09 -40.61 3.73
CA LYS A 812 -16.22 -40.99 4.58
C LYS A 812 -17.33 -39.93 4.59
N ARG A 813 -16.98 -38.64 4.72
CA ARG A 813 -17.96 -37.53 4.62
C ARG A 813 -18.67 -37.54 3.27
N GLY A 814 -17.95 -37.79 2.17
CA GLY A 814 -18.54 -37.94 0.83
C GLY A 814 -19.53 -39.12 0.76
N LEU A 815 -19.20 -40.25 1.37
CA LEU A 815 -20.09 -41.42 1.45
C LEU A 815 -21.35 -41.11 2.26
N ASP A 816 -21.23 -40.43 3.40
CA ASP A 816 -22.37 -40.07 4.25
C ASP A 816 -23.35 -39.14 3.51
N ILE A 817 -22.84 -38.22 2.67
CA ILE A 817 -23.66 -37.38 1.78
C ILE A 817 -24.48 -38.26 0.81
N LEU A 818 -23.85 -39.24 0.16
CA LEU A 818 -24.54 -40.13 -0.78
C LEU A 818 -25.53 -41.07 -0.08
N ARG A 819 -25.20 -41.58 1.12
CA ARG A 819 -26.12 -42.38 1.93
C ARG A 819 -27.36 -41.58 2.33
N SER A 820 -27.20 -40.31 2.70
CA SER A 820 -28.34 -39.42 2.99
C SER A 820 -29.25 -39.17 1.77
N ARG A 821 -28.70 -39.24 0.55
CA ARG A 821 -29.47 -39.16 -0.71
C ARG A 821 -30.29 -40.41 -0.95
N ILE A 822 -29.76 -41.59 -0.61
CA ILE A 822 -30.47 -42.87 -0.78
C ILE A 822 -31.58 -42.99 0.28
N ALA A 823 -31.28 -42.65 1.54
CA ALA A 823 -32.25 -42.69 2.63
C ALA A 823 -33.43 -41.73 2.46
N ALA A 824 -33.26 -40.62 1.74
CA ALA A 824 -34.36 -39.69 1.44
C ALA A 824 -35.29 -40.17 0.29
N LYS A 825 -34.89 -41.23 -0.43
CA LYS A 825 -35.65 -41.82 -1.56
C LYS A 825 -36.34 -43.14 -1.20
N LEU A 826 -35.96 -43.73 -0.06
CA LEU A 826 -36.65 -44.83 0.61
C LEU A 826 -37.67 -44.25 1.59
#